data_AF-A0A1I6GG52-F1
#
_entry.id   AF-A0A1I6GG52-F1
#
_cell.length_a   1.000
_cell.length_b   1.000
_cell.length_c   1.000
_cell.angle_alpha   90.00
_cell.angle_beta   90.00
_cell.angle_gamma   90.00
#
_symmetry.space_group_name_H-M   'P 1'
#
loop_
_entity.id
_entity.type
_entity.pdbx_description
1 polymer ?
#
loop_
_entity_poly.entity_id
_entity_poly.type
_entity_poly.pdbx_seq_one_letter_code
_entity_poly.pdbx_strand_id
1 'polypeptide(L)'
;MVVKKMGLRIRTVIIAFLVALVAGTLVGTVVQTQFNLLALQNLGVAISLEARWTATLHDLLHFAPLYAALFGTSFLLFQAIAALVLTRLPGWMLKPGHGVAGAAGLWAAFAITNALLPMPTLIAATRSVTGLLVMLLTAAWAGWLFARLAATNRANRTGTVTPVVAGVLLLGSLGFTETVRAQSAVDDYQVETVASGLEHPWSVAFLPDGGALVTERAGRLRQITPEGQLVNAPIKGVPPVFNSAQAGLFDVVLSPDFANDHRIFLAYACGTEAAYHLCVASAQLQRDQLTEVVEIFRARPAKEGSAHYGGRMVWLPDDTLIVTLGDGFDYREQAQKLSSHLGKIIRLNPDGSVPADNPFVGRDDALPEIYSFGHRNVQGLVYDAREDLLLAHEHGPRGGDEINVIEPGQNYGWPVITYGIDYTGAMITPYTAREGMKQPLLQWTPSIAPSGMTRYRGHLFPEWQGDLLVGALAARNVHRVTLNGLRANDAGILFGKLDARIRDVATGPDGALYLLTDSSDGKLLRITPMAGSDAVSSEVELVLSPEQLDWIGEQIFRNECAGQTRCLVHWNAGEAFPSLGIGHFIWYPAGVEGRFVESFPALVDFMRRRNVELPESLAELRPFDAPWADRDAFLQVSDSASVEDLRAFLMKTRAVQTEFIYHRARESLSRVIGAAPESKTDVVTARVAALSETPGGVYALIDYVNFKGEGLAESERYNGEGWGLLQVLLAMSGHPADTALDQFREAAARVLTRRADNAEAPIERERWLPGWLKRVETYVEPASRVIPE
;
A
#
# COMPACT_ATOMS: atom_id res chain seq x y z
N MET A 1 -22.27 -71.33 8.29
CA MET A 1 -20.79 -71.36 8.08
C MET A 1 -20.32 -70.46 6.93
N VAL A 2 -21.02 -70.43 5.78
CA VAL A 2 -20.68 -69.61 4.60
C VAL A 2 -20.73 -68.10 4.88
N VAL A 3 -21.79 -67.61 5.54
CA VAL A 3 -21.94 -66.18 5.91
C VAL A 3 -20.81 -65.69 6.84
N LYS A 4 -20.37 -66.52 7.78
CA LYS A 4 -19.28 -66.19 8.73
C LYS A 4 -17.91 -66.11 8.03
N LYS A 5 -17.64 -67.00 7.05
CA LYS A 5 -16.44 -66.95 6.20
C LYS A 5 -16.45 -65.75 5.24
N MET A 6 -17.62 -65.40 4.71
CA MET A 6 -17.79 -64.24 3.84
C MET A 6 -17.55 -62.92 4.59
N GLY A 7 -18.12 -62.76 5.79
CA GLY A 7 -17.88 -61.59 6.64
C GLY A 7 -16.42 -61.43 7.06
N LEU A 8 -15.71 -62.53 7.34
CA LEU A 8 -14.28 -62.50 7.68
C LEU A 8 -13.42 -62.03 6.49
N ARG A 9 -13.72 -62.51 5.28
CA ARG A 9 -13.01 -62.13 4.05
C ARG A 9 -13.20 -60.65 3.69
N ILE A 10 -14.43 -60.15 3.81
CA ILE A 10 -14.74 -58.72 3.58
C ILE A 10 -13.95 -57.85 4.57
N ARG A 11 -13.94 -58.23 5.86
CA ARG A 11 -13.14 -57.53 6.88
C ARG A 11 -11.64 -57.52 6.55
N THR A 12 -11.06 -58.64 6.11
CA THR A 12 -9.63 -58.69 5.74
C THR A 12 -9.32 -57.78 4.55
N VAL A 13 -10.16 -57.75 3.52
CA VAL A 13 -9.95 -56.88 2.34
C VAL A 13 -10.07 -55.41 2.72
N ILE A 14 -11.04 -55.05 3.56
CA ILE A 14 -11.21 -53.69 4.06
C ILE A 14 -9.99 -53.27 4.89
N ILE A 15 -9.51 -54.11 5.81
CA ILE A 15 -8.31 -53.82 6.61
C ILE A 15 -7.08 -53.67 5.71
N ALA A 16 -6.88 -54.57 4.75
CA ALA A 16 -5.78 -54.49 3.79
C ALA A 16 -5.82 -53.19 2.97
N PHE A 17 -7.02 -52.77 2.55
CA PHE A 17 -7.23 -51.51 1.85
C PHE A 17 -6.87 -50.31 2.72
N LEU A 18 -7.38 -50.26 3.95
CA LEU A 18 -7.12 -49.16 4.88
C LEU A 18 -5.63 -49.07 5.23
N VAL A 19 -4.97 -50.20 5.49
CA VAL A 19 -3.52 -50.24 5.76
C VAL A 19 -2.73 -49.72 4.56
N ALA A 20 -3.06 -50.16 3.35
CA ALA A 20 -2.39 -49.73 2.14
C ALA A 20 -2.62 -48.24 1.85
N LEU A 21 -3.85 -47.75 2.05
CA LEU A 21 -4.19 -46.34 1.89
C LEU A 21 -3.40 -45.47 2.86
N VAL A 22 -3.44 -45.79 4.17
CA VAL A 22 -2.69 -45.03 5.20
C VAL A 22 -1.20 -45.06 4.89
N ALA A 23 -0.64 -46.22 4.59
CA ALA A 23 0.79 -46.34 4.28
C ALA A 23 1.18 -45.53 3.02
N GLY A 24 0.36 -45.60 1.96
CA GLY A 24 0.57 -44.83 0.74
C GLY A 24 0.49 -43.32 0.98
N THR A 25 -0.49 -42.87 1.76
CA THR A 25 -0.61 -41.46 2.16
C THR A 25 0.62 -41.00 2.93
N LEU A 26 1.03 -41.72 3.97
CA LEU A 26 2.17 -41.33 4.80
C LEU A 26 3.47 -41.23 3.99
N VAL A 27 3.75 -42.24 3.15
CA VAL A 27 4.95 -42.24 2.31
C VAL A 27 4.88 -41.15 1.25
N GLY A 28 3.72 -40.95 0.60
CA GLY A 28 3.52 -39.88 -0.37
C GLY A 28 3.69 -38.49 0.24
N THR A 29 3.17 -38.25 1.45
CA THR A 29 3.39 -37.01 2.19
C THR A 29 4.87 -36.77 2.46
N VAL A 30 5.61 -37.76 2.97
CA VAL A 30 7.05 -37.61 3.22
C VAL A 30 7.81 -37.29 1.92
N VAL A 31 7.51 -38.01 0.82
CA VAL A 31 8.12 -37.74 -0.48
C VAL A 31 7.88 -36.30 -0.92
N GLN A 32 6.62 -35.86 -0.85
CA GLN A 32 6.22 -34.49 -1.18
C GLN A 32 7.00 -33.44 -0.37
N THR A 33 7.07 -33.61 0.95
CA THR A 33 7.84 -32.71 1.83
C THR A 33 9.32 -32.68 1.44
N GLN A 34 9.94 -33.84 1.19
CA GLN A 34 11.36 -33.89 0.86
C GLN A 34 11.68 -33.27 -0.50
N PHE A 35 10.79 -33.39 -1.49
CA PHE A 35 10.93 -32.66 -2.76
C PHE A 35 10.82 -31.15 -2.57
N ASN A 36 9.90 -30.71 -1.71
CA ASN A 36 9.77 -29.30 -1.37
C ASN A 36 11.06 -28.74 -0.73
N LEU A 37 11.62 -29.44 0.25
CA LEU A 37 12.87 -29.05 0.90
C LEU A 37 14.08 -29.13 -0.04
N LEU A 38 14.12 -30.13 -0.93
CA LEU A 38 15.17 -30.24 -1.95
C LEU A 38 15.17 -29.03 -2.89
N ALA A 39 13.99 -28.50 -3.25
CA ALA A 39 13.89 -27.31 -4.08
C ALA A 39 14.55 -26.10 -3.39
N LEU A 40 14.35 -25.93 -2.08
CA LEU A 40 15.05 -24.90 -1.29
C LEU A 40 16.55 -25.15 -1.22
N GLN A 41 17.00 -26.39 -1.05
CA GLN A 41 18.43 -26.71 -1.07
C GLN A 41 19.10 -26.36 -2.40
N ASN A 42 18.40 -26.57 -3.53
CA ASN A 42 18.88 -26.21 -4.85
C ASN A 42 19.01 -24.68 -5.05
N LEU A 43 18.36 -23.88 -4.20
CA LEU A 43 18.55 -22.43 -4.10
C LEU A 43 19.71 -22.03 -3.16
N GLY A 44 20.49 -23.01 -2.67
CA GLY A 44 21.58 -22.76 -1.72
C GLY A 44 21.14 -22.67 -0.26
N VAL A 45 19.87 -22.99 0.05
CA VAL A 45 19.36 -22.91 1.41
C VAL A 45 19.81 -24.14 2.21
N ALA A 46 20.59 -23.92 3.27
CA ALA A 46 20.97 -24.99 4.19
C ALA A 46 19.74 -25.48 4.99
N ILE A 47 19.37 -26.75 4.86
CA ILE A 47 18.24 -27.37 5.58
C ILE A 47 18.77 -28.28 6.69
N SER A 48 18.59 -27.89 7.94
CA SER A 48 18.98 -28.68 9.12
C SER A 48 18.11 -29.93 9.27
N LEU A 49 18.60 -30.92 10.02
CA LEU A 49 17.82 -32.12 10.33
C LEU A 49 16.53 -31.78 11.09
N GLU A 50 16.60 -30.81 12.01
CA GLU A 50 15.45 -30.30 12.74
C GLU A 50 14.41 -29.69 11.78
N ALA A 51 14.83 -28.82 10.86
CA ALA A 51 13.94 -28.22 9.87
C ALA A 51 13.25 -29.27 8.99
N ARG A 52 13.95 -30.35 8.63
CA ARG A 52 13.34 -31.50 7.91
C ARG A 52 12.26 -32.18 8.74
N TRP A 53 12.54 -32.43 10.02
CA TRP A 53 11.57 -33.05 10.92
C TRP A 53 10.34 -32.18 11.15
N THR A 54 10.54 -30.89 11.38
CA THR A 54 9.46 -29.91 11.57
C THR A 54 8.55 -29.85 10.35
N ALA A 55 9.11 -29.70 9.14
CA ALA A 55 8.32 -29.69 7.91
C ALA A 55 7.59 -31.01 7.68
N THR A 56 8.24 -32.15 7.93
CA THR A 56 7.63 -33.47 7.74
C THR A 56 6.48 -33.69 8.71
N LEU A 57 6.64 -33.33 9.99
CA LEU A 57 5.59 -33.45 10.99
C LEU A 57 4.40 -32.55 10.67
N HIS A 58 4.66 -31.30 10.24
CA HIS A 58 3.63 -30.38 9.80
C HIS A 58 2.81 -30.97 8.64
N ASP A 59 3.47 -31.43 7.58
CA ASP A 59 2.79 -31.98 6.40
C ASP A 59 2.03 -33.26 6.73
N LEU A 60 2.54 -34.10 7.64
CA LEU A 60 1.81 -35.28 8.12
C LEU A 60 0.51 -34.92 8.86
N LEU A 61 0.48 -33.77 9.54
CA LEU A 61 -0.70 -33.32 10.28
C LEU A 61 -1.67 -32.51 9.40
N HIS A 62 -1.16 -31.75 8.42
CA HIS A 62 -1.95 -30.71 7.74
C HIS A 62 -2.17 -31.00 6.25
N PHE A 63 -1.19 -31.62 5.57
CA PHE A 63 -1.30 -32.01 4.16
C PHE A 63 -1.85 -33.44 3.99
N ALA A 64 -1.39 -34.39 4.81
CA ALA A 64 -1.76 -35.81 4.67
C ALA A 64 -3.28 -36.08 4.69
N PRO A 65 -4.12 -35.39 5.49
CA PRO A 65 -5.57 -35.59 5.44
C PRO A 65 -6.19 -35.26 4.08
N LEU A 66 -5.80 -34.13 3.48
CA LEU A 66 -6.24 -33.73 2.15
C LEU A 66 -5.73 -34.73 1.09
N TYR A 67 -4.45 -35.09 1.17
CA TYR A 67 -3.84 -36.06 0.28
C TYR A 67 -4.53 -37.43 0.37
N ALA A 68 -4.89 -37.89 1.58
CA ALA A 68 -5.61 -39.15 1.79
C ALA A 68 -7.00 -39.14 1.16
N ALA A 69 -7.72 -38.01 1.20
CA ALA A 69 -9.02 -37.89 0.56
C ALA A 69 -8.91 -37.98 -0.97
N LEU A 70 -7.94 -37.25 -1.55
CA LEU A 70 -7.69 -37.25 -2.98
C LEU A 70 -7.20 -38.61 -3.49
N PHE A 71 -6.19 -39.17 -2.83
CA PHE A 71 -5.62 -40.46 -3.17
C PHE A 71 -6.62 -41.58 -2.89
N GLY A 72 -7.32 -41.56 -1.75
CA GLY A 72 -8.20 -42.65 -1.32
C GLY A 72 -9.40 -42.89 -2.24
N THR A 73 -10.00 -41.83 -2.77
CA THR A 73 -11.14 -41.93 -3.70
C THR A 73 -10.74 -42.59 -5.02
N SER A 74 -9.68 -42.10 -5.65
CA SER A 74 -9.13 -42.67 -6.89
C SER A 74 -8.55 -44.07 -6.67
N PHE A 75 -7.84 -44.28 -5.56
CA PHE A 75 -7.26 -45.56 -5.20
C PHE A 75 -8.35 -46.63 -5.03
N LEU A 76 -9.45 -46.33 -4.33
CA LEU A 76 -10.58 -47.27 -4.19
C LEU A 76 -11.13 -47.70 -5.56
N LEU A 77 -11.40 -46.73 -6.44
CA LEU A 77 -11.95 -46.98 -7.77
C LEU A 77 -11.01 -47.86 -8.61
N PHE A 78 -9.74 -47.49 -8.70
CA PHE A 78 -8.78 -48.21 -9.53
C PHE A 78 -8.43 -49.59 -8.97
N GLN A 79 -8.37 -49.75 -7.64
CA GLN A 79 -8.17 -51.06 -7.02
C GLN A 79 -9.39 -51.98 -7.24
N ALA A 80 -10.61 -51.44 -7.27
CA ALA A 80 -11.81 -52.22 -7.61
C ALA A 80 -11.80 -52.68 -9.08
N ILE A 81 -11.44 -51.79 -10.02
CA ILE A 81 -11.29 -52.14 -11.44
C ILE A 81 -10.20 -53.20 -11.62
N ALA A 82 -9.03 -53.02 -10.99
CA ALA A 82 -7.94 -53.98 -11.03
C ALA A 82 -8.37 -55.34 -10.49
N ALA A 83 -9.13 -55.38 -9.39
CA ALA A 83 -9.65 -56.63 -8.83
C ALA A 83 -10.57 -57.38 -9.81
N LEU A 84 -11.28 -56.67 -10.70
CA LEU A 84 -12.11 -57.30 -11.75
C LEU A 84 -11.27 -57.78 -12.93
N VAL A 85 -10.36 -56.94 -13.43
CA VAL A 85 -9.57 -57.21 -14.64
C VAL A 85 -8.50 -58.27 -14.40
N LEU A 86 -7.75 -58.16 -13.30
CA LEU A 86 -6.59 -59.00 -13.03
C LEU A 86 -6.97 -60.45 -12.69
N THR A 87 -8.23 -60.73 -12.37
CA THR A 87 -8.72 -62.12 -12.17
C THR A 87 -8.64 -62.97 -13.43
N ARG A 88 -8.56 -62.33 -14.61
CA ARG A 88 -8.43 -62.99 -15.92
C ARG A 88 -6.98 -63.22 -16.35
N LEU A 89 -6.01 -62.78 -15.54
CA LEU A 89 -4.58 -62.82 -15.87
C LEU A 89 -3.80 -63.83 -15.01
N PRO A 90 -2.58 -64.22 -15.44
CA PRO A 90 -1.70 -65.09 -14.67
C PRO A 90 -1.42 -64.56 -13.26
N GLY A 91 -1.30 -65.48 -12.30
CA GLY A 91 -1.14 -65.13 -10.87
C GLY A 91 0.06 -64.23 -10.55
N TRP A 92 1.14 -64.30 -11.34
CA TRP A 92 2.31 -63.45 -11.17
C TRP A 92 2.03 -61.97 -11.50
N MET A 93 1.03 -61.67 -12.33
CA MET A 93 0.64 -60.31 -12.71
C MET A 93 -0.25 -59.63 -11.67
N LEU A 94 -0.80 -60.36 -10.70
CA LEU A 94 -1.75 -59.82 -9.73
C LEU A 94 -1.17 -58.66 -8.92
N LYS A 95 -0.03 -58.86 -8.25
CA LYS A 95 0.56 -57.84 -7.37
C LYS A 95 1.11 -56.64 -8.18
N PRO A 96 1.89 -56.85 -9.26
CA PRO A 96 2.33 -55.74 -10.11
C PRO A 96 1.15 -54.98 -10.74
N GLY A 97 0.10 -55.68 -11.18
CA GLY A 97 -1.10 -55.07 -11.75
C GLY A 97 -1.84 -54.17 -10.77
N HIS A 98 -1.98 -54.58 -9.50
CA HIS A 98 -2.53 -53.71 -8.46
C HIS A 98 -1.61 -52.50 -8.17
N GLY A 99 -0.29 -52.65 -8.31
CA GLY A 99 0.64 -51.53 -8.27
C GLY A 99 0.42 -50.54 -9.42
N VAL A 100 0.34 -51.02 -10.67
CA VAL A 100 0.00 -50.18 -11.83
C VAL A 100 -1.34 -49.45 -11.61
N ALA A 101 -2.34 -50.14 -11.07
CA ALA A 101 -3.62 -49.52 -10.73
C ALA A 101 -3.51 -48.43 -9.66
N GLY A 102 -2.62 -48.60 -8.66
CA GLY A 102 -2.33 -47.57 -7.66
C GLY A 102 -1.74 -46.31 -8.29
N ALA A 103 -0.70 -46.45 -9.11
CA ALA A 103 -0.10 -45.34 -9.85
C ALA A 103 -1.11 -44.67 -10.80
N ALA A 104 -1.86 -45.45 -11.58
CA ALA A 104 -2.86 -44.91 -12.50
C ALA A 104 -3.97 -44.15 -11.76
N GLY A 105 -4.38 -44.64 -10.58
CA GLY A 105 -5.34 -43.94 -9.71
C GLY A 105 -4.82 -42.59 -9.24
N LEU A 106 -3.59 -42.54 -8.71
CA LEU A 106 -3.01 -41.27 -8.26
C LEU A 106 -2.80 -40.29 -9.44
N TRP A 107 -2.33 -40.77 -10.58
CA TRP A 107 -2.19 -39.95 -11.78
C TRP A 107 -3.55 -39.37 -12.21
N ALA A 108 -4.59 -40.20 -12.24
CA ALA A 108 -5.94 -39.75 -12.58
C ALA A 108 -6.47 -38.72 -11.58
N ALA A 109 -6.18 -38.89 -10.29
CA ALA A 109 -6.55 -37.90 -9.28
C ALA A 109 -5.90 -36.54 -9.57
N PHE A 110 -4.58 -36.49 -9.79
CA PHE A 110 -3.90 -35.25 -10.13
C PHE A 110 -4.39 -34.64 -11.44
N ALA A 111 -4.58 -35.45 -12.49
CA ALA A 111 -5.09 -34.98 -13.78
C ALA A 111 -6.49 -34.36 -13.65
N ILE A 112 -7.39 -35.01 -12.91
CA ILE A 112 -8.74 -34.52 -12.67
C ILE A 112 -8.70 -33.24 -11.82
N THR A 113 -7.91 -33.21 -10.75
CA THR A 113 -7.86 -32.02 -9.89
C THR A 113 -7.27 -30.82 -10.64
N ASN A 114 -6.21 -31.01 -11.43
CA ASN A 114 -5.63 -29.95 -12.25
C ASN A 114 -6.57 -29.48 -13.37
N ALA A 115 -7.44 -30.34 -13.89
CA ALA A 115 -8.43 -29.98 -14.90
C ALA A 115 -9.66 -29.25 -14.31
N LEU A 116 -10.00 -29.50 -13.04
CA LEU A 116 -11.19 -28.94 -12.39
C LEU A 116 -10.89 -27.68 -11.59
N LEU A 117 -9.68 -27.52 -11.06
CA LEU A 117 -9.32 -26.34 -10.29
C LEU A 117 -8.90 -25.20 -11.22
N PRO A 118 -9.30 -23.95 -10.91
CA PRO A 118 -8.91 -22.77 -11.69
C PRO A 118 -7.39 -22.48 -11.62
N MET A 119 -6.69 -23.12 -10.68
CA MET A 119 -5.23 -23.17 -10.60
C MET A 119 -4.79 -24.60 -10.26
N PRO A 120 -3.72 -25.12 -10.87
CA PRO A 120 -3.28 -26.49 -10.64
C PRO A 120 -2.89 -26.75 -9.18
N THR A 121 -2.95 -28.02 -8.77
CA THR A 121 -2.59 -28.44 -7.41
C THR A 121 -1.11 -28.22 -7.13
N LEU A 122 -0.83 -27.40 -6.11
CA LEU A 122 0.51 -27.00 -5.67
C LEU A 122 1.27 -28.10 -4.92
N ILE A 123 1.09 -29.35 -5.30
CA ILE A 123 1.89 -30.45 -4.74
C ILE A 123 3.31 -30.30 -5.30
N ALA A 124 4.17 -29.61 -4.57
CA ALA A 124 5.58 -29.37 -4.88
C ALA A 124 6.31 -30.46 -5.72
N ALA A 125 6.14 -31.74 -5.41
CA ALA A 125 6.73 -32.87 -6.14
C ALA A 125 6.21 -33.03 -7.57
N THR A 126 4.95 -32.67 -7.86
CA THR A 126 4.36 -32.78 -9.21
C THR A 126 4.83 -31.70 -10.17
N ARG A 127 5.55 -30.67 -9.67
CA ARG A 127 6.15 -29.60 -10.50
C ARG A 127 7.36 -30.06 -11.33
N SER A 128 7.86 -31.27 -11.08
CA SER A 128 8.90 -31.89 -11.90
C SER A 128 8.48 -33.30 -12.33
N VAL A 129 8.91 -33.71 -13.52
CA VAL A 129 8.67 -35.07 -14.02
C VAL A 129 9.21 -36.11 -13.03
N THR A 130 10.41 -35.87 -12.49
CA THR A 130 11.03 -36.75 -11.49
C THR A 130 10.18 -36.89 -10.24
N GLY A 131 9.73 -35.78 -9.65
CA GLY A 131 8.91 -35.82 -8.44
C GLY A 131 7.55 -36.45 -8.68
N LEU A 132 6.91 -36.19 -9.83
CA LEU A 132 5.69 -36.88 -10.23
C LEU A 132 5.90 -38.39 -10.30
N LEU A 133 6.96 -38.86 -10.96
CA LEU A 133 7.28 -40.29 -11.05
C LEU A 133 7.48 -40.92 -9.68
N VAL A 134 8.18 -40.25 -8.76
CA VAL A 134 8.37 -40.77 -7.39
C VAL A 134 7.04 -40.83 -6.63
N MET A 135 6.17 -39.82 -6.77
CA MET A 135 4.82 -39.87 -6.20
C MET A 135 3.99 -41.03 -6.77
N LEU A 136 4.06 -41.30 -8.08
CA LEU A 136 3.38 -42.45 -8.67
C LEU A 136 3.94 -43.79 -8.17
N LEU A 137 5.25 -43.86 -7.89
CA LEU A 137 5.88 -45.05 -7.29
C LEU A 137 5.38 -45.31 -5.86
N THR A 138 5.11 -44.29 -5.04
CA THR A 138 4.54 -44.50 -3.70
C THR A 138 3.12 -45.08 -3.79
N ALA A 139 2.31 -44.60 -4.73
CA ALA A 139 0.98 -45.14 -5.00
C ALA A 139 1.04 -46.56 -5.59
N ALA A 140 2.00 -46.86 -6.46
CA ALA A 140 2.22 -48.22 -6.95
C ALA A 140 2.62 -49.18 -5.84
N TRP A 141 3.49 -48.74 -4.93
CA TRP A 141 3.85 -49.52 -3.76
C TRP A 141 2.64 -49.78 -2.85
N ALA A 142 1.78 -48.79 -2.62
CA ALA A 142 0.55 -48.95 -1.86
C ALA A 142 -0.41 -49.97 -2.52
N GLY A 143 -0.57 -49.92 -3.85
CA GLY A 143 -1.37 -50.90 -4.60
C GLY A 143 -0.81 -52.32 -4.50
N TRP A 144 0.51 -52.47 -4.62
CA TRP A 144 1.18 -53.75 -4.40
C TRP A 144 1.02 -54.26 -2.95
N LEU A 145 1.11 -53.37 -1.96
CA LEU A 145 0.93 -53.70 -0.54
C LEU A 145 -0.49 -54.18 -0.26
N PHE A 146 -1.49 -53.49 -0.81
CA PHE A 146 -2.89 -53.92 -0.77
C PHE A 146 -3.05 -55.36 -1.30
N ALA A 147 -2.51 -55.64 -2.48
CA ALA A 147 -2.58 -56.98 -3.08
C ALA A 147 -1.85 -58.03 -2.24
N ARG A 148 -0.71 -57.68 -1.62
CA ARG A 148 0.04 -58.58 -0.74
C ARG A 148 -0.76 -58.95 0.51
N LEU A 149 -1.35 -57.97 1.18
CA LEU A 149 -2.14 -58.14 2.41
C LEU A 149 -3.50 -58.82 2.14
N ALA A 150 -4.11 -58.54 0.99
CA ALA A 150 -5.33 -59.22 0.55
C ALA A 150 -5.08 -60.68 0.12
N ALA A 151 -3.87 -61.00 -0.37
CA ALA A 151 -3.50 -62.34 -0.83
C ALA A 151 -3.12 -63.32 0.29
N THR A 152 -2.69 -62.83 1.47
CA THR A 152 -2.27 -63.66 2.63
C THR A 152 -3.36 -64.56 3.22
N ASN A 153 -4.59 -64.54 2.71
CA ASN A 153 -5.68 -65.44 3.11
C ASN A 153 -6.30 -66.28 1.97
N ARG A 154 -5.55 -66.54 0.88
CA ARG A 154 -5.96 -67.49 -0.18
C ARG A 154 -5.72 -68.96 0.22
N ALA A 155 -6.40 -69.43 1.25
CA ALA A 155 -6.73 -70.85 1.38
C ALA A 155 -8.23 -71.01 1.08
N ASN A 156 -8.51 -71.73 -0.02
CA ASN A 156 -9.82 -72.08 -0.61
C ASN A 156 -10.49 -71.05 -1.55
N ARG A 157 -10.35 -71.36 -2.84
CA ARG A 157 -11.08 -70.82 -3.98
C ARG A 157 -12.55 -71.29 -3.98
N THR A 158 -13.40 -70.37 -4.44
CA THR A 158 -14.64 -70.45 -5.24
C THR A 158 -15.77 -69.66 -4.59
N GLY A 159 -16.17 -68.59 -5.24
CA GLY A 159 -17.30 -67.75 -4.85
C GLY A 159 -17.30 -66.46 -5.68
N THR A 160 -18.29 -66.37 -6.55
CA THR A 160 -18.64 -65.29 -7.48
C THR A 160 -18.78 -63.93 -6.81
N VAL A 161 -18.46 -62.87 -7.57
CA VAL A 161 -18.47 -61.46 -7.16
C VAL A 161 -19.75 -60.78 -7.67
N THR A 162 -20.45 -60.09 -6.78
CA THR A 162 -21.42 -59.01 -7.11
C THR A 162 -21.22 -57.87 -6.09
N PRO A 163 -21.41 -56.60 -6.48
CA PRO A 163 -20.85 -55.45 -5.78
C PRO A 163 -21.80 -54.94 -4.69
N VAL A 164 -21.23 -54.44 -3.60
CA VAL A 164 -21.94 -53.54 -2.68
C VAL A 164 -21.13 -52.24 -2.62
N VAL A 165 -21.70 -51.24 -3.29
CA VAL A 165 -21.42 -49.82 -3.13
C VAL A 165 -22.11 -49.33 -1.86
N ALA A 166 -21.54 -48.27 -1.27
CA ALA A 166 -22.03 -47.45 -0.14
C ALA A 166 -21.82 -48.05 1.27
N GLY A 167 -21.31 -47.31 2.24
CA GLY A 167 -20.81 -45.94 2.24
C GLY A 167 -20.26 -45.61 3.62
N VAL A 168 -19.13 -44.90 3.67
CA VAL A 168 -18.70 -44.09 4.82
C VAL A 168 -17.85 -42.95 4.24
N LEU A 169 -18.52 -41.86 3.89
CA LEU A 169 -17.93 -40.52 3.79
C LEU A 169 -18.87 -39.62 4.56
N LEU A 170 -18.60 -39.47 5.86
CA LEU A 170 -19.19 -38.45 6.71
C LEU A 170 -18.21 -38.23 7.85
N LEU A 171 -17.22 -37.38 7.59
CA LEU A 171 -16.36 -36.79 8.59
C LEU A 171 -16.01 -35.37 8.14
N GLY A 172 -16.54 -34.40 8.86
CA GLY A 172 -15.78 -33.20 9.20
C GLY A 172 -16.00 -31.96 8.36
N SER A 173 -17.23 -31.55 8.07
CA SER A 173 -17.51 -30.12 7.85
C SER A 173 -17.66 -29.43 9.22
N LEU A 174 -16.53 -29.19 9.89
CA LEU A 174 -16.44 -28.19 10.97
C LEU A 174 -15.97 -26.89 10.32
N GLY A 175 -16.91 -26.09 9.87
CA GLY A 175 -16.66 -24.69 9.56
C GLY A 175 -16.41 -23.95 10.87
N PHE A 176 -15.14 -23.70 11.19
CA PHE A 176 -14.78 -22.60 12.07
C PHE A 176 -14.74 -21.34 11.21
N THR A 177 -15.89 -20.67 11.10
CA THR A 177 -15.89 -19.24 10.81
C THR A 177 -15.58 -18.52 12.10
N GLU A 178 -14.31 -18.23 12.35
CA GLU A 178 -13.97 -17.13 13.24
C GLU A 178 -14.17 -15.84 12.45
N THR A 179 -15.35 -15.24 12.62
CA THR A 179 -15.56 -13.84 12.31
C THR A 179 -14.79 -13.02 13.35
N VAL A 180 -13.56 -12.66 13.02
CA VAL A 180 -12.86 -11.55 13.69
C VAL A 180 -13.68 -10.30 13.38
N ARG A 181 -14.50 -9.88 14.35
CA ARG A 181 -15.24 -8.63 14.27
C ARG A 181 -14.27 -7.51 14.58
N ALA A 182 -13.57 -7.04 13.56
CA ALA A 182 -12.87 -5.77 13.62
C ALA A 182 -13.90 -4.67 13.88
N GLN A 183 -13.60 -3.81 14.84
CA GLN A 183 -14.44 -2.70 15.24
C GLN A 183 -14.48 -1.70 14.07
N SER A 184 -15.67 -1.51 13.50
CA SER A 184 -15.91 -0.58 12.39
C SER A 184 -15.53 0.84 12.82
N ALA A 185 -14.54 1.43 12.17
CA ALA A 185 -14.27 2.84 12.29
C ALA A 185 -15.14 3.59 11.26
N VAL A 186 -16.04 4.43 11.79
CA VAL A 186 -16.70 5.60 11.19
C VAL A 186 -17.46 5.37 9.87
N ASP A 187 -18.78 5.45 9.96
CA ASP A 187 -19.76 5.34 8.85
C ASP A 187 -20.10 6.71 8.21
N ASP A 188 -19.17 7.67 8.24
CA ASP A 188 -19.40 9.04 7.76
C ASP A 188 -18.82 9.28 6.35
N TYR A 189 -19.20 8.43 5.40
CA TYR A 189 -18.80 8.58 3.99
C TYR A 189 -19.99 8.43 3.02
N GLN A 190 -19.95 9.18 1.92
CA GLN A 190 -20.84 9.03 0.77
C GLN A 190 -20.13 8.22 -0.32
N VAL A 191 -20.89 7.35 -0.97
CA VAL A 191 -20.44 6.56 -2.11
C VAL A 191 -21.22 6.98 -3.33
N GLU A 192 -20.52 7.55 -4.31
CA GLU A 192 -21.04 7.89 -5.62
C GLU A 192 -20.57 6.84 -6.64
N THR A 193 -21.48 6.34 -7.48
CA THR A 193 -21.08 5.48 -8.60
C THR A 193 -20.79 6.37 -9.81
N VAL A 194 -19.52 6.55 -10.14
CA VAL A 194 -19.08 7.32 -11.32
C VAL A 194 -19.37 6.53 -12.58
N ALA A 195 -18.98 5.25 -12.61
CA ALA A 195 -19.23 4.37 -13.73
C ALA A 195 -19.60 2.96 -13.28
N SER A 196 -20.41 2.26 -14.06
CA SER A 196 -20.78 0.86 -13.91
C SER A 196 -20.67 0.13 -15.26
N GLY A 197 -20.87 -1.20 -15.28
CA GLY A 197 -20.73 -1.99 -16.50
C GLY A 197 -19.29 -2.19 -16.97
N LEU A 198 -18.30 -1.99 -16.08
CA LEU A 198 -16.90 -2.27 -16.35
C LEU A 198 -16.63 -3.76 -16.16
N GLU A 199 -16.08 -4.45 -17.16
CA GLU A 199 -15.83 -5.89 -17.08
C GLU A 199 -14.46 -6.17 -16.45
N HIS A 200 -14.45 -6.52 -15.17
CA HIS A 200 -13.24 -6.72 -14.38
C HIS A 200 -12.23 -5.57 -14.56
N PRO A 201 -12.61 -4.32 -14.19
CA PRO A 201 -11.69 -3.19 -14.26
C PRO A 201 -10.46 -3.48 -13.40
N TRP A 202 -9.27 -3.00 -13.78
CA TRP A 202 -8.00 -3.33 -13.13
C TRP A 202 -7.25 -2.10 -12.59
N SER A 203 -7.15 -1.03 -13.39
CA SER A 203 -6.47 0.22 -13.04
C SER A 203 -7.32 1.44 -13.41
N VAL A 204 -7.14 2.54 -12.69
CA VAL A 204 -7.65 3.86 -13.06
C VAL A 204 -6.51 4.89 -13.10
N ALA A 205 -6.44 5.69 -14.17
CA ALA A 205 -5.53 6.84 -14.28
C ALA A 205 -6.33 8.11 -14.59
N PHE A 206 -6.17 9.15 -13.78
CA PHE A 206 -6.86 10.42 -13.94
C PHE A 206 -6.17 11.30 -14.98
N LEU A 207 -6.96 11.85 -15.91
CA LEU A 207 -6.49 12.75 -16.96
C LEU A 207 -6.48 14.20 -16.45
N PRO A 208 -5.59 15.08 -16.99
CA PRO A 208 -5.52 16.48 -16.58
C PRO A 208 -6.81 17.30 -16.81
N ASP A 209 -7.67 16.84 -17.71
CA ASP A 209 -8.98 17.47 -18.01
C ASP A 209 -10.07 17.10 -17.00
N GLY A 210 -9.77 16.27 -16.00
CA GLY A 210 -10.71 15.76 -15.00
C GLY A 210 -11.36 14.43 -15.39
N GLY A 211 -11.11 13.91 -16.60
CA GLY A 211 -11.55 12.58 -17.00
C GLY A 211 -10.68 11.46 -16.40
N ALA A 212 -10.95 10.22 -16.81
CA ALA A 212 -10.13 9.09 -16.41
C ALA A 212 -10.05 8.00 -17.49
N LEU A 213 -8.96 7.24 -17.45
CA LEU A 213 -8.79 5.98 -18.17
C LEU A 213 -8.98 4.81 -17.20
N VAL A 214 -9.70 3.78 -17.62
CA VAL A 214 -9.87 2.54 -16.85
C VAL A 214 -9.49 1.35 -17.70
N THR A 215 -8.56 0.53 -17.23
CA THR A 215 -8.26 -0.75 -17.88
C THR A 215 -9.27 -1.81 -17.47
N GLU A 216 -9.75 -2.61 -18.41
CA GLU A 216 -10.53 -3.82 -18.16
C GLU A 216 -9.66 -5.02 -18.49
N ARG A 217 -9.57 -5.99 -17.56
CA ARG A 217 -8.71 -7.17 -17.70
C ARG A 217 -8.96 -7.92 -19.02
N ALA A 218 -10.17 -7.83 -19.56
CA ALA A 218 -10.54 -8.38 -20.86
C ALA A 218 -9.76 -7.83 -22.07
N GLY A 219 -8.89 -6.83 -21.89
CA GLY A 219 -8.09 -6.25 -22.97
C GLY A 219 -8.66 -4.95 -23.53
N ARG A 220 -9.48 -4.23 -22.76
CA ARG A 220 -10.12 -2.99 -23.20
C ARG A 220 -9.64 -1.83 -22.35
N LEU A 221 -9.37 -0.69 -22.98
CA LEU A 221 -9.11 0.57 -22.30
C LEU A 221 -10.35 1.45 -22.44
N ARG A 222 -10.95 1.85 -21.32
CA ARG A 222 -12.19 2.63 -21.26
C ARG A 222 -11.86 4.06 -20.88
N GLN A 223 -12.66 5.00 -21.39
CA GLN A 223 -12.57 6.40 -21.07
C GLN A 223 -13.81 6.84 -20.29
N ILE A 224 -13.60 7.63 -19.25
CA ILE A 224 -14.62 8.32 -18.48
C ILE A 224 -14.41 9.82 -18.73
N THR A 225 -15.48 10.52 -19.12
CA THR A 225 -15.41 11.98 -19.37
C THR A 225 -15.27 12.76 -18.07
N PRO A 226 -14.86 14.04 -18.10
CA PRO A 226 -14.81 14.89 -16.91
C PRO A 226 -16.16 14.99 -16.16
N GLU A 227 -17.28 14.84 -16.86
CA GLU A 227 -18.64 14.81 -16.29
C GLU A 227 -19.00 13.44 -15.67
N GLY A 228 -18.05 12.50 -15.59
CA GLY A 228 -18.22 11.18 -15.01
C GLY A 228 -18.92 10.16 -15.91
N GLN A 229 -19.03 10.41 -17.24
CA GLN A 229 -19.75 9.50 -18.14
C GLN A 229 -18.81 8.47 -18.77
N LEU A 230 -19.19 7.19 -18.71
CA LEU A 230 -18.47 6.12 -19.40
C LEU A 230 -18.72 6.20 -20.91
N VAL A 231 -17.64 6.36 -21.69
CA VAL A 231 -17.71 6.30 -23.15
C VAL A 231 -18.03 4.87 -23.59
N ASN A 232 -19.06 4.74 -24.44
CA ASN A 232 -19.57 3.43 -24.89
C ASN A 232 -18.52 2.60 -25.62
N ALA A 233 -17.78 3.20 -26.55
CA ALA A 233 -16.74 2.52 -27.30
C ALA A 233 -15.42 2.49 -26.51
N PRO A 234 -14.72 1.35 -26.42
CA PRO A 234 -13.37 1.31 -25.86
C PRO A 234 -12.38 2.03 -26.80
N ILE A 235 -11.28 2.52 -26.22
CA ILE A 235 -10.16 3.10 -26.96
C ILE A 235 -9.55 2.03 -27.87
N LYS A 236 -9.33 2.39 -29.14
CA LYS A 236 -8.76 1.50 -30.16
C LYS A 236 -7.23 1.46 -30.06
N GLY A 237 -6.61 0.43 -30.62
CA GLY A 237 -5.14 0.33 -30.71
C GLY A 237 -4.45 -0.23 -29.46
N VAL A 238 -5.20 -0.68 -28.45
CA VAL A 238 -4.64 -1.46 -27.34
C VAL A 238 -3.94 -2.72 -27.90
N PRO A 239 -2.71 -3.04 -27.45
CA PRO A 239 -2.01 -4.25 -27.87
C PRO A 239 -2.87 -5.52 -27.70
N PRO A 240 -2.68 -6.56 -28.53
CA PRO A 240 -3.35 -7.84 -28.32
C PRO A 240 -3.03 -8.41 -26.93
N VAL A 241 -4.06 -8.55 -26.11
CA VAL A 241 -3.97 -9.04 -24.73
C VAL A 241 -4.37 -10.50 -24.66
N PHE A 242 -3.62 -11.28 -23.90
CA PHE A 242 -4.06 -12.60 -23.51
C PHE A 242 -4.93 -12.55 -22.25
N ASN A 243 -6.19 -12.96 -22.36
CA ASN A 243 -7.17 -12.92 -21.27
C ASN A 243 -7.54 -14.34 -20.80
N SER A 244 -7.10 -14.71 -19.60
CA SER A 244 -7.47 -15.98 -18.94
C SER A 244 -7.13 -15.91 -17.46
N ALA A 245 -8.03 -16.38 -16.59
CA ALA A 245 -7.86 -16.34 -15.13
C ALA A 245 -7.35 -14.97 -14.60
N GLN A 246 -6.07 -14.83 -14.25
CA GLN A 246 -5.49 -13.55 -13.82
C GLN A 246 -4.81 -12.76 -14.96
N ALA A 247 -4.56 -13.37 -16.11
CA ALA A 247 -3.96 -12.72 -17.28
C ALA A 247 -4.93 -11.72 -17.92
N GLY A 248 -4.42 -10.58 -18.37
CA GLY A 248 -5.20 -9.57 -19.05
C GLY A 248 -4.46 -8.26 -19.24
N LEU A 249 -5.23 -7.18 -19.42
CA LEU A 249 -4.72 -5.80 -19.34
C LEU A 249 -4.66 -5.40 -17.87
N PHE A 250 -3.50 -4.93 -17.43
CA PHE A 250 -3.22 -4.59 -16.04
C PHE A 250 -3.24 -3.08 -15.87
N ASP A 251 -2.06 -2.48 -15.71
CA ASP A 251 -1.94 -1.08 -15.36
C ASP A 251 -1.99 -0.14 -16.56
N VAL A 252 -2.45 1.07 -16.30
CA VAL A 252 -2.28 2.24 -17.15
C VAL A 252 -1.69 3.35 -16.28
N VAL A 253 -0.55 3.91 -16.69
CA VAL A 253 0.00 5.12 -16.08
C VAL A 253 0.26 6.16 -17.15
N LEU A 254 0.06 7.43 -16.81
CA LEU A 254 0.38 8.55 -17.69
C LEU A 254 1.88 8.86 -17.61
N SER A 255 2.47 9.37 -18.68
CA SER A 255 3.80 9.98 -18.66
C SER A 255 3.84 11.14 -17.63
N PRO A 256 4.97 11.39 -16.95
CA PRO A 256 5.13 12.60 -16.13
C PRO A 256 4.87 13.89 -16.93
N ASP A 257 5.12 13.87 -18.24
CA ASP A 257 4.90 14.98 -19.18
C ASP A 257 3.63 14.81 -20.05
N PHE A 258 2.63 14.06 -19.55
CA PHE A 258 1.41 13.72 -20.31
C PHE A 258 0.68 14.92 -20.91
N ALA A 259 0.74 16.09 -20.26
CA ALA A 259 0.11 17.31 -20.76
C ALA A 259 0.68 17.76 -22.12
N ASN A 260 1.93 17.38 -22.44
CA ASN A 260 2.62 17.74 -23.67
C ASN A 260 2.76 16.56 -24.63
N ASP A 261 3.08 15.36 -24.13
CA ASP A 261 3.38 14.19 -24.98
C ASP A 261 2.19 13.25 -25.22
N HIS A 262 1.12 13.40 -24.43
CA HIS A 262 -0.05 12.53 -24.39
C HIS A 262 0.29 11.02 -24.30
N ARG A 263 1.44 10.68 -23.71
CA ARG A 263 1.97 9.32 -23.69
C ARG A 263 1.49 8.56 -22.47
N ILE A 264 1.01 7.35 -22.70
CA ILE A 264 0.61 6.40 -21.65
C ILE A 264 1.45 5.14 -21.74
N PHE A 265 1.50 4.43 -20.62
CA PHE A 265 2.18 3.14 -20.50
C PHE A 265 1.17 2.10 -20.04
N LEU A 266 1.19 0.94 -20.70
CA LEU A 266 0.28 -0.17 -20.44
C LEU A 266 1.06 -1.41 -20.07
N ALA A 267 0.72 -2.03 -18.95
CA ALA A 267 1.19 -3.36 -18.59
C ALA A 267 0.13 -4.40 -18.95
N TYR A 268 0.53 -5.50 -19.59
CA TYR A 268 -0.43 -6.52 -20.05
C TYR A 268 0.20 -7.90 -20.18
N ALA A 269 -0.65 -8.93 -20.13
CA ALA A 269 -0.26 -10.29 -20.47
C ALA A 269 -0.21 -10.45 -21.99
N CYS A 270 0.94 -10.90 -22.50
CA CYS A 270 1.21 -11.08 -23.92
C CYS A 270 1.75 -12.50 -24.20
N GLY A 271 1.76 -12.90 -25.48
CA GLY A 271 2.25 -14.22 -25.89
C GLY A 271 1.13 -15.22 -26.18
N THR A 272 1.34 -16.49 -25.81
CA THR A 272 0.43 -17.61 -26.11
C THR A 272 0.17 -18.46 -24.87
N GLU A 273 -0.77 -19.39 -24.94
CA GLU A 273 -1.12 -20.26 -23.81
C GLU A 273 0.07 -21.08 -23.26
N ALA A 274 1.00 -21.46 -24.13
CA ALA A 274 2.22 -22.18 -23.78
C ALA A 274 3.41 -21.26 -23.43
N ALA A 275 3.29 -19.95 -23.64
CA ALA A 275 4.39 -19.00 -23.48
C ALA A 275 3.84 -17.61 -23.15
N TYR A 276 3.48 -17.39 -21.89
CA TYR A 276 3.04 -16.11 -21.37
C TYR A 276 4.19 -15.24 -20.91
N HIS A 277 4.01 -13.94 -21.05
CA HIS A 277 4.89 -12.93 -20.48
C HIS A 277 4.06 -11.77 -19.90
N LEU A 278 4.64 -11.07 -18.92
CA LEU A 278 4.28 -9.68 -18.69
C LEU A 278 4.98 -8.83 -19.75
N CYS A 279 4.24 -7.97 -20.45
CA CYS A 279 4.76 -6.97 -21.37
C CYS A 279 4.40 -5.57 -20.87
N VAL A 280 5.22 -4.59 -21.27
CA VAL A 280 4.92 -3.16 -21.12
C VAL A 280 5.02 -2.50 -22.48
N ALA A 281 4.03 -1.68 -22.84
CA ALA A 281 4.03 -0.87 -24.04
C ALA A 281 3.83 0.61 -23.72
N SER A 282 4.50 1.47 -24.48
CA SER A 282 4.25 2.91 -24.53
C SER A 282 3.38 3.24 -25.74
N ALA A 283 2.48 4.21 -25.62
CA ALA A 283 1.64 4.69 -26.73
C ALA A 283 1.23 6.15 -26.53
N GLN A 284 0.95 6.88 -27.62
CA GLN A 284 0.30 8.19 -27.55
C GLN A 284 -1.22 8.03 -27.58
N LEU A 285 -1.91 8.66 -26.62
CA LEU A 285 -3.37 8.75 -26.57
C LEU A 285 -3.85 9.91 -27.44
N GLN A 286 -4.58 9.57 -28.51
CA GLN A 286 -5.23 10.55 -29.39
C GLN A 286 -6.73 10.30 -29.43
N ARG A 287 -7.49 11.05 -28.62
CA ARG A 287 -8.95 10.91 -28.46
C ARG A 287 -9.36 9.46 -28.13
N ASP A 288 -9.93 8.74 -29.10
CA ASP A 288 -10.44 7.37 -28.97
C ASP A 288 -9.47 6.30 -29.48
N GLN A 289 -8.20 6.64 -29.71
CA GLN A 289 -7.20 5.72 -30.27
C GLN A 289 -5.81 5.87 -29.64
N LEU A 290 -5.13 4.74 -29.45
CA LEU A 290 -3.70 4.66 -29.20
C LEU A 290 -2.93 4.61 -30.52
N THR A 291 -1.92 5.46 -30.62
CA THR A 291 -0.99 5.55 -31.75
C THR A 291 0.44 5.36 -31.26
N GLU A 292 1.39 5.11 -32.16
CA GLU A 292 2.80 4.88 -31.81
C GLU A 292 3.00 3.83 -30.70
N VAL A 293 2.27 2.73 -30.81
CA VAL A 293 2.31 1.66 -29.82
C VAL A 293 3.62 0.88 -29.96
N VAL A 294 4.49 0.98 -28.94
CA VAL A 294 5.80 0.32 -28.91
C VAL A 294 5.90 -0.53 -27.66
N GLU A 295 6.17 -1.83 -27.83
CA GLU A 295 6.54 -2.71 -26.71
C GLU A 295 7.95 -2.34 -26.24
N ILE A 296 8.05 -1.86 -25.00
CA ILE A 296 9.31 -1.42 -24.38
C ILE A 296 9.90 -2.48 -23.46
N PHE A 297 9.10 -3.45 -23.02
CA PHE A 297 9.56 -4.53 -22.15
C PHE A 297 8.78 -5.83 -22.36
N ARG A 298 9.50 -6.95 -22.23
CA ARG A 298 8.94 -8.31 -22.22
C ARG A 298 9.69 -9.19 -21.22
N ALA A 299 8.96 -9.70 -20.22
CA ALA A 299 9.50 -10.57 -19.19
C ALA A 299 10.08 -11.87 -19.75
N ARG A 300 11.13 -12.39 -19.10
CA ARG A 300 11.80 -13.65 -19.47
C ARG A 300 12.17 -14.43 -18.19
N PRO A 301 12.15 -15.77 -18.21
CA PRO A 301 11.69 -16.61 -19.31
C PRO A 301 10.17 -16.48 -19.53
N ALA A 302 9.68 -17.03 -20.66
CA ALA A 302 8.25 -17.27 -20.80
C ALA A 302 7.80 -18.28 -19.73
N LYS A 303 6.54 -18.19 -19.31
CA LYS A 303 5.95 -19.17 -18.39
C LYS A 303 4.68 -19.79 -18.98
N GLU A 304 4.39 -21.01 -18.57
CA GLU A 304 3.08 -21.62 -18.73
C GLU A 304 2.14 -21.18 -17.59
N GLY A 305 0.83 -21.14 -17.85
CA GLY A 305 -0.19 -20.78 -16.86
C GLY A 305 -0.45 -19.27 -16.69
N SER A 306 -1.69 -18.95 -16.28
CA SER A 306 -2.25 -17.60 -16.32
C SER A 306 -2.37 -16.91 -14.94
N ALA A 307 -1.50 -17.28 -13.99
CA ALA A 307 -1.44 -16.69 -12.65
C ALA A 307 -0.12 -15.92 -12.38
N HIS A 308 -0.16 -14.99 -11.42
CA HIS A 308 0.96 -14.24 -10.87
C HIS A 308 1.77 -13.44 -11.91
N TYR A 309 1.16 -12.38 -12.43
CA TYR A 309 1.82 -11.46 -13.35
C TYR A 309 2.44 -10.26 -12.65
N GLY A 310 1.92 -9.85 -11.49
CA GLY A 310 2.13 -8.49 -11.00
C GLY A 310 1.51 -7.49 -11.97
N GLY A 311 2.32 -6.58 -12.50
CA GLY A 311 1.96 -5.67 -13.58
C GLY A 311 1.61 -4.26 -13.14
N ARG A 312 1.85 -3.89 -11.89
CA ARG A 312 1.68 -2.51 -11.39
C ARG A 312 2.90 -1.67 -11.79
N MET A 313 2.70 -0.38 -12.08
CA MET A 313 3.75 0.54 -12.46
C MET A 313 3.69 1.85 -11.66
N VAL A 314 4.84 2.46 -11.41
CA VAL A 314 4.93 3.81 -10.82
C VAL A 314 6.18 4.52 -11.32
N TRP A 315 6.07 5.84 -11.51
CA TRP A 315 7.22 6.70 -11.81
C TRP A 315 7.99 7.04 -10.54
N LEU A 316 9.32 7.08 -10.68
CA LEU A 316 10.23 7.64 -9.68
C LEU A 316 10.60 9.09 -10.03
N PRO A 317 11.16 9.89 -9.10
CA PRO A 317 11.52 11.29 -9.33
C PRO A 317 12.60 11.53 -10.40
N ASP A 318 13.30 10.48 -10.80
CA ASP A 318 14.34 10.48 -11.82
C ASP A 318 13.81 10.12 -13.22
N ASP A 319 12.48 10.20 -13.40
CA ASP A 319 11.76 9.86 -14.62
C ASP A 319 11.95 8.41 -15.11
N THR A 320 12.32 7.51 -14.19
CA THR A 320 12.33 6.06 -14.46
C THR A 320 11.05 5.38 -14.00
N LEU A 321 10.72 4.27 -14.66
CA LEU A 321 9.51 3.50 -14.45
C LEU A 321 9.82 2.22 -13.68
N ILE A 322 9.19 2.05 -12.51
CA ILE A 322 9.19 0.79 -11.79
C ILE A 322 8.05 -0.09 -12.28
N VAL A 323 8.32 -1.38 -12.48
CA VAL A 323 7.31 -2.37 -12.91
C VAL A 323 7.39 -3.61 -12.02
N THR A 324 6.24 -4.09 -11.54
CA THR A 324 6.17 -5.28 -10.68
C THR A 324 5.94 -6.57 -11.47
N LEU A 325 6.58 -7.66 -11.05
CA LEU A 325 6.40 -9.00 -11.63
C LEU A 325 6.15 -10.06 -10.57
N GLY A 326 5.15 -10.90 -10.83
CA GLY A 326 4.91 -12.12 -10.07
C GLY A 326 5.89 -13.25 -10.41
N ASP A 327 5.95 -14.25 -9.54
CA ASP A 327 6.82 -15.42 -9.66
C ASP A 327 6.34 -16.45 -10.69
N GLY A 328 5.14 -16.27 -11.27
CA GLY A 328 4.53 -17.22 -12.19
C GLY A 328 3.81 -18.41 -11.55
N PHE A 329 3.54 -18.37 -10.24
CA PHE A 329 2.85 -19.40 -9.45
C PHE A 329 3.64 -20.70 -9.29
N ASP A 330 3.73 -21.53 -10.32
CA ASP A 330 4.47 -22.80 -10.27
C ASP A 330 6.00 -22.60 -10.32
N TYR A 331 6.43 -21.40 -10.72
CA TYR A 331 7.82 -21.01 -10.96
C TYR A 331 8.46 -20.29 -9.76
N ARG A 332 7.93 -20.46 -8.54
CA ARG A 332 8.37 -19.74 -7.32
C ARG A 332 9.89 -19.67 -7.12
N GLU A 333 10.65 -20.72 -7.43
CA GLU A 333 12.12 -20.73 -7.27
C GLU A 333 12.82 -19.71 -8.19
N GLN A 334 12.17 -19.26 -9.26
CA GLN A 334 12.68 -18.20 -10.15
C GLN A 334 12.75 -16.84 -9.45
N ALA A 335 11.98 -16.62 -8.39
CA ALA A 335 12.03 -15.39 -7.59
C ALA A 335 13.45 -15.13 -7.01
N GLN A 336 14.20 -16.19 -6.71
CA GLN A 336 15.58 -16.13 -6.20
C GLN A 336 16.65 -16.12 -7.31
N LYS A 337 16.29 -16.38 -8.57
CA LYS A 337 17.24 -16.39 -9.69
C LYS A 337 17.30 -15.01 -10.32
N LEU A 338 18.50 -14.43 -10.39
CA LEU A 338 18.72 -13.13 -11.02
C LEU A 338 18.76 -13.20 -12.55
N SER A 339 18.90 -14.40 -13.13
CA SER A 339 18.77 -14.63 -14.58
C SER A 339 17.32 -14.71 -15.07
N SER A 340 16.35 -14.22 -14.29
CA SER A 340 14.90 -14.32 -14.54
C SER A 340 14.18 -13.08 -14.03
N HIS A 341 13.21 -12.59 -14.80
CA HIS A 341 12.31 -11.50 -14.44
C HIS A 341 11.16 -11.94 -13.53
N LEU A 342 10.93 -13.25 -13.34
CA LEU A 342 9.86 -13.74 -12.47
C LEU A 342 10.17 -13.47 -10.99
N GLY A 343 9.18 -12.96 -10.26
CA GLY A 343 9.28 -12.64 -8.83
C GLY A 343 10.23 -11.48 -8.54
N LYS A 344 10.11 -10.40 -9.34
CA LYS A 344 11.00 -9.24 -9.34
C LYS A 344 10.20 -7.94 -9.32
N ILE A 345 10.84 -6.88 -8.88
CA ILE A 345 10.51 -5.52 -9.30
C ILE A 345 11.65 -5.06 -10.21
N ILE A 346 11.33 -4.48 -11.35
CA ILE A 346 12.31 -3.97 -12.33
C ILE A 346 12.20 -2.45 -12.45
N ARG A 347 13.27 -1.81 -12.94
CA ARG A 347 13.32 -0.37 -13.23
C ARG A 347 13.80 -0.14 -14.65
N LEU A 348 13.07 0.66 -15.41
CA LEU A 348 13.27 0.94 -16.83
C LEU A 348 13.28 2.45 -17.09
N ASN A 349 14.02 2.90 -18.11
CA ASN A 349 13.82 4.22 -18.70
C ASN A 349 12.48 4.25 -19.49
N PRO A 350 11.93 5.44 -19.82
CA PRO A 350 10.69 5.55 -20.58
C PRO A 350 10.70 4.85 -21.95
N ASP A 351 11.87 4.69 -22.56
CA ASP A 351 12.05 4.00 -23.84
C ASP A 351 12.26 2.48 -23.70
N GLY A 352 12.27 1.95 -22.47
CA GLY A 352 12.52 0.55 -22.16
C GLY A 352 14.00 0.19 -21.99
N SER A 353 14.92 1.14 -22.19
CA SER A 353 16.33 0.90 -21.90
C SER A 353 16.59 0.80 -20.40
N VAL A 354 17.72 0.19 -20.01
CA VAL A 354 18.06 -0.02 -18.61
C VAL A 354 18.74 1.21 -18.02
N PRO A 355 18.28 1.77 -16.89
CA PRO A 355 19.01 2.81 -16.16
C PRO A 355 20.42 2.34 -15.77
N ALA A 356 21.42 3.17 -16.00
CA ALA A 356 22.83 2.80 -15.84
C ALA A 356 23.22 2.51 -14.37
N ASP A 357 22.46 3.04 -13.42
CA ASP A 357 22.62 2.92 -11.98
C ASP A 357 21.79 1.77 -11.37
N ASN A 358 21.12 0.95 -12.19
CA ASN A 358 20.41 -0.22 -11.68
C ASN A 358 21.36 -1.19 -10.94
N PRO A 359 20.90 -1.83 -9.86
CA PRO A 359 21.77 -2.54 -8.91
C PRO A 359 22.49 -3.77 -9.46
N PHE A 360 22.04 -4.31 -10.61
CA PHE A 360 22.62 -5.50 -11.24
C PHE A 360 23.25 -5.21 -12.61
N VAL A 361 23.39 -3.95 -13.01
CA VAL A 361 24.12 -3.58 -14.23
C VAL A 361 25.57 -4.06 -14.16
N GLY A 362 26.05 -4.65 -15.26
CA GLY A 362 27.43 -5.15 -15.36
C GLY A 362 27.68 -6.53 -14.73
N ARG A 363 26.64 -7.20 -14.22
CA ARG A 363 26.74 -8.58 -13.72
C ARG A 363 26.32 -9.59 -14.79
N ASP A 364 27.19 -10.53 -15.12
CA ASP A 364 26.92 -11.57 -16.11
C ASP A 364 25.86 -12.60 -15.67
N ASP A 365 25.64 -12.73 -14.36
CA ASP A 365 24.72 -13.71 -13.75
C ASP A 365 23.32 -13.13 -13.44
N ALA A 366 23.07 -11.86 -13.80
CA ALA A 366 21.85 -11.14 -13.47
C ALA A 366 21.29 -10.37 -14.68
N LEU A 367 19.96 -10.23 -14.71
CA LEU A 367 19.30 -9.34 -15.66
C LEU A 367 19.41 -7.90 -15.16
N PRO A 368 19.91 -6.96 -15.99
CA PRO A 368 20.24 -5.60 -15.54
C PRO A 368 19.01 -4.75 -15.22
N GLU A 369 17.82 -5.13 -15.69
CA GLU A 369 16.54 -4.48 -15.39
C GLU A 369 16.11 -4.64 -13.92
N ILE A 370 16.63 -5.64 -13.20
CA ILE A 370 16.19 -5.97 -11.85
C ILE A 370 16.49 -4.82 -10.89
N TYR A 371 15.47 -4.39 -10.14
CA TYR A 371 15.57 -3.44 -9.04
C TYR A 371 15.58 -4.16 -7.70
N SER A 372 14.65 -5.08 -7.46
CA SER A 372 14.63 -5.98 -6.29
C SER A 372 14.11 -7.37 -6.66
N PHE A 373 14.33 -8.36 -5.79
CA PHE A 373 13.98 -9.75 -6.06
C PHE A 373 13.47 -10.51 -4.84
N GLY A 374 13.02 -11.74 -5.04
CA GLY A 374 12.45 -12.55 -3.97
C GLY A 374 11.01 -12.19 -3.64
N HIS A 375 10.22 -11.85 -4.65
CA HIS A 375 8.79 -11.54 -4.53
C HIS A 375 7.92 -12.68 -5.07
N ARG A 376 6.71 -12.84 -4.53
CA ARG A 376 5.70 -13.82 -4.95
C ARG A 376 4.75 -13.25 -5.99
N ASN A 377 3.91 -12.27 -5.62
CA ASN A 377 2.92 -11.68 -6.53
C ASN A 377 2.55 -10.26 -6.09
N VAL A 378 3.38 -9.29 -6.47
CA VAL A 378 3.25 -7.89 -6.11
C VAL A 378 2.10 -7.23 -6.88
N GLN A 379 1.05 -6.83 -6.17
CA GLN A 379 -0.20 -6.32 -6.79
C GLN A 379 -0.36 -4.80 -6.65
N GLY A 380 0.17 -4.20 -5.58
CA GLY A 380 0.14 -2.76 -5.37
C GLY A 380 1.53 -2.19 -5.17
N LEU A 381 1.70 -0.96 -5.63
CA LEU A 381 2.95 -0.23 -5.63
C LEU A 381 2.60 1.26 -5.54
N VAL A 382 3.25 1.99 -4.63
CA VAL A 382 3.11 3.44 -4.48
C VAL A 382 4.47 4.02 -4.19
N TYR A 383 4.80 5.12 -4.86
CA TYR A 383 5.94 5.96 -4.50
C TYR A 383 5.43 7.19 -3.75
N ASP A 384 5.94 7.42 -2.54
CA ASP A 384 5.62 8.57 -1.71
C ASP A 384 6.76 9.60 -1.77
N ALA A 385 6.62 10.59 -2.63
CA ALA A 385 7.65 11.62 -2.85
C ALA A 385 7.96 12.48 -1.62
N ARG A 386 7.06 12.54 -0.62
CA ARG A 386 7.30 13.32 0.61
C ARG A 386 8.29 12.64 1.55
N GLU A 387 8.24 11.32 1.61
CA GLU A 387 9.06 10.50 2.51
C GLU A 387 10.16 9.75 1.76
N ASP A 388 10.21 9.87 0.43
CA ASP A 388 11.09 9.14 -0.48
C ASP A 388 11.01 7.61 -0.27
N LEU A 389 9.77 7.09 -0.22
CA LEU A 389 9.50 5.69 0.03
C LEU A 389 8.82 5.02 -1.17
N LEU A 390 9.43 3.97 -1.70
CA LEU A 390 8.77 3.02 -2.59
C LEU A 390 8.14 1.91 -1.77
N LEU A 391 6.81 1.89 -1.69
CA LEU A 391 6.04 0.92 -0.91
C LEU A 391 5.38 -0.07 -1.87
N ALA A 392 5.45 -1.36 -1.55
CA ALA A 392 4.76 -2.40 -2.29
C ALA A 392 4.02 -3.33 -1.34
N HIS A 393 2.97 -3.97 -1.83
CA HIS A 393 2.43 -5.15 -1.17
C HIS A 393 2.33 -6.30 -2.15
N GLU A 394 2.28 -7.51 -1.60
CA GLU A 394 2.19 -8.73 -2.36
C GLU A 394 1.29 -9.78 -1.73
N HIS A 395 0.71 -10.63 -2.58
CA HIS A 395 -0.03 -11.80 -2.12
C HIS A 395 0.91 -12.87 -1.61
N GLY A 396 0.68 -13.30 -0.38
CA GLY A 396 1.15 -14.57 0.14
C GLY A 396 0.39 -15.75 -0.46
N PRO A 397 0.79 -16.99 -0.12
CA PRO A 397 0.05 -18.20 -0.46
C PRO A 397 -1.22 -18.31 0.41
N ARG A 398 -1.36 -19.37 1.22
CA ARG A 398 -2.42 -19.43 2.23
C ARG A 398 -1.96 -18.66 3.48
N GLY A 399 -2.23 -17.35 3.50
CA GLY A 399 -1.67 -16.42 4.49
C GLY A 399 -0.34 -15.84 4.03
N GLY A 400 0.22 -14.92 4.82
CA GLY A 400 1.50 -14.26 4.56
C GLY A 400 1.45 -13.22 3.45
N ASP A 401 0.34 -12.48 3.31
CA ASP A 401 0.36 -11.24 2.51
C ASP A 401 1.24 -10.21 3.21
N GLU A 402 1.93 -9.35 2.47
CA GLU A 402 2.99 -8.49 3.03
C GLU A 402 2.90 -7.04 2.52
N ILE A 403 3.25 -6.07 3.37
CA ILE A 403 3.67 -4.72 2.96
C ILE A 403 5.19 -4.60 3.14
N ASN A 404 5.88 -4.11 2.12
CA ASN A 404 7.33 -3.98 2.04
C ASN A 404 7.74 -2.55 1.65
N VAL A 405 8.83 -2.04 2.24
CA VAL A 405 9.58 -0.91 1.65
C VAL A 405 10.58 -1.50 0.66
N ILE A 406 10.52 -1.04 -0.58
CA ILE A 406 11.32 -1.55 -1.68
C ILE A 406 12.62 -0.75 -1.81
N GLU A 407 13.73 -1.46 -1.68
CA GLU A 407 15.09 -0.93 -1.74
C GLU A 407 15.87 -1.60 -2.90
N PRO A 408 16.77 -0.86 -3.57
CA PRO A 408 17.54 -1.37 -4.69
C PRO A 408 18.47 -2.51 -4.26
N GLY A 409 18.50 -3.58 -5.06
CA GLY A 409 19.37 -4.74 -4.91
C GLY A 409 18.93 -5.72 -3.82
N GLN A 410 17.86 -5.43 -3.08
CA GLN A 410 17.46 -6.23 -1.91
C GLN A 410 16.63 -7.46 -2.27
N ASN A 411 16.76 -8.49 -1.41
CA ASN A 411 16.03 -9.75 -1.51
C ASN A 411 14.88 -9.78 -0.48
N TYR A 412 13.64 -9.95 -0.94
CA TYR A 412 12.44 -10.04 -0.10
C TYR A 412 12.09 -11.49 0.27
N GLY A 413 12.91 -12.44 -0.17
CA GLY A 413 13.03 -13.74 0.47
C GLY A 413 12.10 -14.85 -0.04
N TRP A 414 11.04 -14.56 -0.79
CA TRP A 414 10.20 -15.61 -1.37
C TRP A 414 10.98 -16.51 -2.35
N PRO A 415 10.81 -17.86 -2.34
CA PRO A 415 10.01 -18.67 -1.40
C PRO A 415 10.83 -19.22 -0.22
N VAL A 416 12.06 -18.74 -0.04
CA VAL A 416 12.99 -19.21 1.01
C VAL A 416 12.48 -18.86 2.40
N ILE A 417 11.89 -17.68 2.55
CA ILE A 417 11.11 -17.29 3.73
C ILE A 417 9.68 -16.96 3.31
N THR A 418 8.72 -17.29 4.17
CA THR A 418 7.34 -16.81 4.07
C THR A 418 6.62 -17.07 5.39
N TYR A 419 5.63 -16.24 5.69
CA TYR A 419 4.69 -16.45 6.80
C TYR A 419 3.52 -17.36 6.42
N GLY A 420 3.33 -17.63 5.13
CA GLY A 420 2.24 -18.44 4.61
C GLY A 420 2.59 -19.92 4.43
N ILE A 421 1.55 -20.74 4.28
CA ILE A 421 1.67 -22.15 3.90
C ILE A 421 1.07 -22.40 2.53
N ASP A 422 1.31 -23.58 1.98
CA ASP A 422 0.68 -24.00 0.73
C ASP A 422 -0.84 -24.15 0.91
N TYR A 423 -1.63 -23.91 -0.15
CA TYR A 423 -3.09 -24.09 -0.07
C TYR A 423 -3.50 -25.53 0.24
N THR A 424 -2.65 -26.51 -0.06
CA THR A 424 -2.83 -27.91 0.33
C THR A 424 -2.64 -28.17 1.82
N GLY A 425 -2.17 -27.18 2.58
CA GLY A 425 -1.78 -27.30 3.99
C GLY A 425 -0.34 -27.77 4.19
N ALA A 426 0.43 -27.97 3.11
CA ALA A 426 1.84 -28.30 3.20
C ALA A 426 2.69 -27.05 3.52
N MET A 427 3.82 -27.26 4.19
CA MET A 427 4.79 -26.21 4.46
C MET A 427 5.55 -25.85 3.18
N ILE A 428 5.66 -24.55 2.87
CA ILE A 428 6.47 -24.06 1.74
C ILE A 428 7.94 -24.00 2.15
N THR A 429 8.23 -23.50 3.34
CA THR A 429 9.57 -23.39 3.92
C THR A 429 9.46 -23.46 5.45
N PRO A 430 10.45 -24.01 6.15
CA PRO A 430 10.50 -24.00 7.61
C PRO A 430 11.00 -22.66 8.18
N TYR A 431 11.19 -21.63 7.36
CA TYR A 431 11.80 -20.35 7.76
C TYR A 431 10.87 -19.16 7.51
N THR A 432 10.77 -18.26 8.49
CA THR A 432 10.10 -16.96 8.35
C THR A 432 11.10 -15.80 8.24
N ALA A 433 12.36 -16.03 8.62
CA ALA A 433 13.44 -15.07 8.51
C ALA A 433 14.77 -15.76 8.22
N ARG A 434 15.64 -15.09 7.45
CA ARG A 434 17.01 -15.51 7.14
C ARG A 434 17.91 -14.31 6.86
N GLU A 435 19.20 -14.51 7.08
CA GLU A 435 20.22 -13.51 6.74
C GLU A 435 20.19 -13.16 5.25
N GLY A 436 20.39 -11.87 4.93
CA GLY A 436 20.37 -11.37 3.56
C GLY A 436 18.97 -11.24 2.95
N MET A 437 17.90 -11.39 3.74
CA MET A 437 16.52 -11.25 3.28
C MET A 437 15.78 -10.21 4.13
N LYS A 438 15.13 -9.26 3.46
CA LYS A 438 14.32 -8.20 4.08
C LYS A 438 13.07 -8.82 4.71
N GLN A 439 12.60 -8.18 5.78
CA GLN A 439 11.35 -8.51 6.45
C GLN A 439 10.28 -7.49 6.06
N PRO A 440 9.01 -7.91 5.98
CA PRO A 440 7.92 -6.99 5.70
C PRO A 440 7.68 -6.05 6.88
N LEU A 441 7.17 -4.85 6.58
CA LEU A 441 6.69 -3.90 7.58
C LEU A 441 5.46 -4.43 8.32
N LEU A 442 4.59 -5.14 7.59
CA LEU A 442 3.35 -5.74 8.06
C LEU A 442 3.09 -7.02 7.27
N GLN A 443 2.53 -8.04 7.91
CA GLN A 443 2.00 -9.20 7.22
C GLN A 443 0.62 -9.60 7.73
N TRP A 444 -0.22 -10.15 6.84
CA TRP A 444 -1.54 -10.69 7.18
C TRP A 444 -1.58 -12.21 7.05
N THR A 445 -1.91 -12.86 8.17
CA THR A 445 -2.24 -14.29 8.24
C THR A 445 -3.48 -14.44 9.14
N PRO A 446 -4.67 -14.76 8.59
CA PRO A 446 -4.95 -15.15 7.20
C PRO A 446 -4.80 -14.03 6.17
N SER A 447 -4.66 -14.41 4.90
CA SER A 447 -4.52 -13.50 3.76
C SER A 447 -5.80 -12.72 3.49
N ILE A 448 -5.68 -11.42 3.23
CA ILE A 448 -6.76 -10.52 2.82
C ILE A 448 -6.86 -10.42 1.28
N ALA A 449 -5.86 -10.96 0.57
CA ALA A 449 -5.62 -10.82 -0.85
C ALA A 449 -5.60 -9.34 -1.28
N PRO A 450 -4.59 -8.56 -0.82
CA PRO A 450 -4.53 -7.13 -1.03
C PRO A 450 -4.45 -6.79 -2.52
N SER A 451 -4.95 -5.64 -2.92
CA SER A 451 -5.02 -5.18 -4.32
C SER A 451 -4.56 -3.73 -4.39
N GLY A 452 -4.90 -2.95 -5.42
CA GLY A 452 -4.37 -1.59 -5.55
C GLY A 452 -4.49 -0.77 -4.26
N MET A 453 -3.47 0.06 -4.03
CA MET A 453 -3.32 0.84 -2.80
C MET A 453 -2.90 2.26 -3.14
N THR A 454 -3.21 3.18 -2.24
CA THR A 454 -2.73 4.56 -2.31
C THR A 454 -2.15 4.99 -0.96
N ARG A 455 -1.16 5.87 -1.00
CA ARG A 455 -0.74 6.67 0.15
C ARG A 455 -1.64 7.90 0.19
N TYR A 456 -2.54 7.99 1.16
CA TYR A 456 -3.52 9.06 1.14
C TYR A 456 -2.88 10.43 1.41
N ARG A 457 -2.97 11.30 0.41
CA ARG A 457 -2.50 12.70 0.44
C ARG A 457 -3.58 13.69 0.00
N GLY A 458 -4.81 13.22 -0.20
CA GLY A 458 -5.96 14.05 -0.58
C GLY A 458 -6.47 14.88 0.59
N HIS A 459 -7.17 15.99 0.35
CA HIS A 459 -7.57 16.90 1.44
C HIS A 459 -8.93 16.57 2.08
N LEU A 460 -9.72 15.65 1.50
CA LEU A 460 -11.09 15.37 1.95
C LEU A 460 -11.21 14.48 3.19
N PHE A 461 -10.19 13.70 3.53
CA PHE A 461 -10.12 12.86 4.74
C PHE A 461 -8.85 13.19 5.55
N PRO A 462 -8.80 14.34 6.23
CA PRO A 462 -7.59 14.80 6.95
C PRO A 462 -7.04 13.77 7.95
N GLU A 463 -7.90 12.96 8.53
CA GLU A 463 -7.58 11.92 9.51
C GLU A 463 -6.88 10.70 8.90
N TRP A 464 -6.84 10.57 7.57
CA TRP A 464 -6.12 9.51 6.86
C TRP A 464 -4.82 10.01 6.21
N GLN A 465 -4.40 11.26 6.48
CA GLN A 465 -3.19 11.83 5.89
C GLN A 465 -1.95 10.99 6.20
N GLY A 466 -1.31 10.47 5.15
CA GLY A 466 -0.16 9.59 5.31
C GLY A 466 -0.51 8.21 5.83
N ASP A 467 -1.74 7.74 5.64
CA ASP A 467 -2.05 6.33 5.77
C ASP A 467 -1.96 5.64 4.40
N LEU A 468 -1.62 4.35 4.43
CA LEU A 468 -1.81 3.47 3.28
C LEU A 468 -3.23 2.92 3.30
N LEU A 469 -3.95 3.12 2.20
CA LEU A 469 -5.28 2.56 2.01
C LEU A 469 -5.19 1.43 0.99
N VAL A 470 -5.39 0.21 1.45
CA VAL A 470 -5.10 -1.02 0.70
C VAL A 470 -6.41 -1.73 0.37
N GLY A 471 -6.76 -1.84 -0.91
CA GLY A 471 -7.91 -2.62 -1.34
C GLY A 471 -7.73 -4.10 -1.00
N ALA A 472 -8.82 -4.82 -0.75
CA ALA A 472 -8.78 -6.25 -0.47
C ALA A 472 -9.79 -7.03 -1.31
N LEU A 473 -9.29 -8.04 -2.04
CA LEU A 473 -10.11 -8.89 -2.91
C LEU A 473 -10.84 -9.97 -2.12
N ALA A 474 -10.17 -10.62 -1.16
CA ALA A 474 -10.78 -11.70 -0.39
C ALA A 474 -11.56 -11.14 0.80
N ALA A 475 -11.04 -10.11 1.47
CA ALA A 475 -11.72 -9.45 2.59
C ALA A 475 -12.88 -8.54 2.16
N ARG A 476 -12.94 -8.15 0.87
CA ARG A 476 -14.04 -7.38 0.24
C ARG A 476 -14.26 -5.99 0.86
N ASN A 477 -13.17 -5.31 1.15
CA ASN A 477 -13.14 -4.02 1.84
C ASN A 477 -11.81 -3.27 1.53
N VAL A 478 -11.55 -2.17 2.23
CA VAL A 478 -10.26 -1.46 2.20
C VAL A 478 -9.66 -1.52 3.61
N HIS A 479 -8.38 -1.85 3.74
CA HIS A 479 -7.65 -1.76 5.01
C HIS A 479 -6.93 -0.42 5.11
N ARG A 480 -7.01 0.24 6.26
CA ARG A 480 -6.25 1.44 6.59
C ARG A 480 -5.03 1.04 7.40
N VAL A 481 -3.85 1.24 6.84
CA VAL A 481 -2.58 0.95 7.49
C VAL A 481 -1.87 2.26 7.81
N THR A 482 -1.67 2.53 9.10
CA THR A 482 -0.92 3.71 9.54
C THR A 482 0.58 3.43 9.45
N LEU A 483 1.36 4.42 9.02
CA LEU A 483 2.82 4.36 9.07
C LEU A 483 3.37 5.39 10.05
N ASN A 484 4.24 4.96 10.96
CA ASN A 484 5.04 5.84 11.80
C ASN A 484 6.52 5.52 11.60
N GLY A 485 7.16 6.23 10.67
CA GLY A 485 8.43 5.81 10.08
C GLY A 485 8.30 4.44 9.42
N LEU A 486 9.25 3.53 9.68
CA LEU A 486 9.23 2.15 9.18
C LEU A 486 8.40 1.19 10.05
N ARG A 487 7.37 1.67 10.74
CA ARG A 487 6.43 0.83 11.49
C ARG A 487 5.06 0.94 10.86
N ALA A 488 4.54 -0.18 10.38
CA ALA A 488 3.20 -0.29 9.83
C ALA A 488 2.26 -0.97 10.82
N ASN A 489 1.06 -0.42 10.99
CA ASN A 489 0.01 -1.02 11.81
C ASN A 489 -1.32 -1.02 11.06
N ASP A 490 -1.99 -2.17 10.99
CA ASP A 490 -3.36 -2.25 10.47
C ASP A 490 -4.30 -1.57 11.47
N ALA A 491 -4.75 -0.37 11.12
CA ALA A 491 -5.57 0.50 11.95
C ALA A 491 -7.07 0.26 11.75
N GLY A 492 -7.47 -0.71 10.92
CA GLY A 492 -8.85 -1.16 10.77
C GLY A 492 -9.35 -1.21 9.34
N ILE A 493 -10.60 -1.64 9.23
CA ILE A 493 -11.30 -1.85 7.96
C ILE A 493 -12.17 -0.62 7.64
N LEU A 494 -12.06 -0.13 6.41
CA LEU A 494 -12.91 0.87 5.79
C LEU A 494 -13.84 0.23 4.76
N PHE A 495 -14.99 0.87 4.55
CA PHE A 495 -15.95 0.55 3.49
C PHE A 495 -16.47 -0.90 3.48
N GLY A 496 -16.44 -1.60 4.62
CA GLY A 496 -16.86 -3.01 4.72
C GLY A 496 -18.32 -3.26 4.31
N LYS A 497 -19.18 -2.23 4.40
CA LYS A 497 -20.58 -2.29 3.96
C LYS A 497 -20.76 -2.39 2.45
N LEU A 498 -19.75 -2.01 1.65
CA LEU A 498 -19.80 -2.20 0.20
C LEU A 498 -19.88 -3.68 -0.17
N ASP A 499 -19.31 -4.55 0.69
CA ASP A 499 -19.20 -5.99 0.47
C ASP A 499 -18.82 -6.33 -0.98
N ALA A 500 -17.77 -5.67 -1.48
CA ALA A 500 -17.32 -5.79 -2.85
C ALA A 500 -15.84 -6.13 -2.88
N ARG A 501 -15.43 -6.99 -3.82
CA ARG A 501 -14.00 -7.25 -4.07
C ARG A 501 -13.37 -5.96 -4.58
N ILE A 502 -12.51 -5.32 -3.78
CA ILE A 502 -11.86 -4.07 -4.19
C ILE A 502 -10.60 -4.44 -4.98
N ARG A 503 -10.48 -3.92 -6.21
CA ARG A 503 -9.35 -4.15 -7.12
C ARG A 503 -8.33 -3.01 -7.06
N ASP A 504 -8.79 -1.77 -7.05
CA ASP A 504 -7.88 -0.63 -7.00
C ASP A 504 -8.41 0.43 -6.04
N VAL A 505 -7.48 1.16 -5.45
CA VAL A 505 -7.73 2.29 -4.54
C VAL A 505 -6.80 3.40 -4.97
N ALA A 506 -7.38 4.50 -5.47
CA ALA A 506 -6.63 5.66 -5.94
C ALA A 506 -7.13 6.93 -5.25
N THR A 507 -6.22 7.88 -5.05
CA THR A 507 -6.61 9.23 -4.64
C THR A 507 -6.81 10.07 -5.90
N GLY A 508 -8.01 10.61 -6.09
CA GLY A 508 -8.32 11.49 -7.22
C GLY A 508 -7.70 12.87 -7.08
N PRO A 509 -7.61 13.64 -8.18
CA PRO A 509 -7.08 15.01 -8.16
C PRO A 509 -7.94 15.96 -7.32
N ASP A 510 -9.21 15.61 -7.09
CA ASP A 510 -10.15 16.31 -6.21
C ASP A 510 -10.00 15.94 -4.73
N GLY A 511 -9.03 15.09 -4.37
CA GLY A 511 -8.79 14.65 -3.00
C GLY A 511 -9.72 13.52 -2.50
N ALA A 512 -10.67 13.08 -3.33
CA ALA A 512 -11.54 11.96 -3.02
C ALA A 512 -10.81 10.62 -3.18
N LEU A 513 -11.39 9.56 -2.62
CA LEU A 513 -10.95 8.20 -2.90
C LEU A 513 -11.77 7.59 -4.02
N TYR A 514 -11.11 6.84 -4.88
CA TYR A 514 -11.73 6.12 -5.96
C TYR A 514 -11.45 4.64 -5.80
N LEU A 515 -12.50 3.83 -5.83
CA LEU A 515 -12.43 2.37 -5.69
C LEU A 515 -12.89 1.71 -6.98
N LEU A 516 -12.09 0.78 -7.49
CA LEU A 516 -12.51 -0.15 -8.54
C LEU A 516 -12.99 -1.47 -7.94
N THR A 517 -14.12 -2.00 -8.40
CA THR A 517 -14.61 -3.31 -7.96
C THR A 517 -14.31 -4.42 -8.98
N ASP A 518 -13.80 -5.57 -8.50
CA ASP A 518 -13.48 -6.75 -9.31
C ASP A 518 -14.72 -7.63 -9.54
N SER A 519 -15.52 -7.27 -10.56
CA SER A 519 -16.68 -8.04 -11.01
C SER A 519 -16.91 -7.89 -12.52
N SER A 520 -17.74 -8.78 -13.09
CA SER A 520 -18.17 -8.68 -14.49
C SER A 520 -19.02 -7.43 -14.75
N ASP A 521 -19.74 -6.94 -13.73
CA ASP A 521 -20.38 -5.62 -13.67
C ASP A 521 -19.66 -4.77 -12.62
N GLY A 522 -18.37 -4.53 -12.86
CA GLY A 522 -17.49 -3.69 -12.05
C GLY A 522 -17.87 -2.22 -12.11
N LYS A 523 -17.47 -1.51 -11.05
CA LYS A 523 -17.80 -0.10 -10.86
C LYS A 523 -16.55 0.71 -10.54
N LEU A 524 -16.56 1.96 -10.96
CA LEU A 524 -15.73 3.01 -10.39
C LEU A 524 -16.58 3.78 -9.38
N LEU A 525 -16.21 3.66 -8.11
CA LEU A 525 -16.88 4.32 -7.00
C LEU A 525 -16.02 5.50 -6.55
N ARG A 526 -16.63 6.66 -6.37
CA ARG A 526 -16.03 7.83 -5.75
C ARG A 526 -16.53 7.93 -4.31
N ILE A 527 -15.60 8.10 -3.38
CA ILE A 527 -15.84 8.13 -1.95
C ILE A 527 -15.47 9.52 -1.44
N THR A 528 -16.45 10.17 -0.84
CA THR A 528 -16.31 11.46 -0.15
C THR A 528 -16.84 11.33 1.28
N PRO A 529 -16.60 12.30 2.16
CA PRO A 529 -17.32 12.37 3.43
C PRO A 529 -18.84 12.43 3.21
N MET A 530 -19.64 11.93 4.17
CA MET A 530 -21.11 11.94 4.07
C MET A 530 -21.63 13.37 4.24
N ALA A 531 -22.42 13.86 3.27
CA ALA A 531 -23.23 15.06 3.47
C ALA A 531 -24.31 14.76 4.53
N GLY A 532 -24.02 15.06 5.79
CA GLY A 532 -24.86 14.72 6.95
C GLY A 532 -24.12 14.12 8.14
N SER A 533 -22.80 13.91 8.07
CA SER A 533 -21.95 13.97 9.27
C SER A 533 -21.85 15.43 9.73
N ASP A 534 -22.98 15.97 10.17
CA ASP A 534 -23.08 17.15 11.02
C ASP A 534 -22.75 16.77 12.48
N ALA A 535 -21.89 15.76 12.69
CA ALA A 535 -20.94 15.91 13.78
C ALA A 535 -20.11 17.11 13.36
N VAL A 536 -20.37 18.25 14.01
CA VAL A 536 -19.62 19.48 13.91
C VAL A 536 -18.14 19.18 14.22
N SER A 537 -17.40 18.61 13.28
CA SER A 537 -16.15 19.22 12.88
C SER A 537 -16.56 20.34 11.95
N SER A 538 -16.99 21.45 12.54
CA SER A 538 -16.70 22.73 11.91
C SER A 538 -15.19 22.75 11.76
N GLU A 539 -14.69 22.23 10.65
CA GLU A 539 -13.47 22.76 10.09
C GLU A 539 -13.79 24.21 9.87
N VAL A 540 -13.21 24.97 10.78
CA VAL A 540 -13.14 26.40 10.73
C VAL A 540 -12.27 26.71 9.53
N GLU A 541 -12.91 26.75 8.37
CA GLU A 541 -12.22 27.10 7.15
C GLU A 541 -11.98 28.61 7.20
N LEU A 542 -10.72 29.00 7.33
CA LEU A 542 -10.33 30.40 7.24
C LEU A 542 -10.51 30.86 5.77
N VAL A 543 -11.72 30.98 5.24
CA VAL A 543 -11.91 31.39 3.84
C VAL A 543 -11.58 32.88 3.73
N LEU A 544 -10.50 33.22 3.03
CA LEU A 544 -10.08 34.60 2.79
C LEU A 544 -10.08 34.91 1.31
N SER A 545 -10.62 36.07 0.94
CA SER A 545 -10.45 36.62 -0.39
C SER A 545 -8.98 37.06 -0.62
N PRO A 546 -8.52 37.18 -1.87
CA PRO A 546 -7.20 37.73 -2.18
C PRO A 546 -6.93 39.10 -1.53
N GLU A 547 -7.95 39.95 -1.44
CA GLU A 547 -7.86 41.27 -0.80
C GLU A 547 -7.68 41.15 0.71
N GLN A 548 -8.33 40.18 1.36
CA GLN A 548 -8.15 39.93 2.79
C GLN A 548 -6.77 39.34 3.08
N LEU A 549 -6.24 38.47 2.21
CA LEU A 549 -4.87 37.96 2.31
C LEU A 549 -3.84 39.09 2.17
N ASP A 550 -4.00 40.02 1.22
CA ASP A 550 -3.09 41.16 1.11
C ASP A 550 -3.20 42.10 2.33
N TRP A 551 -4.41 42.35 2.83
CA TRP A 551 -4.61 43.15 4.04
C TRP A 551 -3.96 42.51 5.28
N ILE A 552 -4.12 41.19 5.47
CA ILE A 552 -3.46 40.43 6.55
C ILE A 552 -1.95 40.51 6.40
N GLY A 553 -1.42 40.34 5.19
CA GLY A 553 0.01 40.46 4.92
C GLY A 553 0.56 41.83 5.30
N GLU A 554 -0.18 42.90 4.99
CA GLU A 554 0.15 44.27 5.40
C GLU A 554 0.11 44.44 6.93
N GLN A 555 -0.86 43.84 7.63
CA GLN A 555 -0.91 43.90 9.09
C GLN A 555 0.25 43.14 9.74
N ILE A 556 0.56 41.93 9.27
CA ILE A 556 1.70 41.14 9.75
C ILE A 556 3.00 41.93 9.52
N PHE A 557 3.18 42.53 8.35
CA PHE A 557 4.34 43.38 8.06
C PHE A 557 4.44 44.61 8.98
N ARG A 558 3.31 45.24 9.33
CA ARG A 558 3.30 46.33 10.32
C ARG A 558 3.64 45.85 11.72
N ASN A 559 3.18 44.68 12.11
CA ASN A 559 3.42 44.14 13.45
C ASN A 559 4.85 43.63 13.64
N GLU A 560 5.36 42.85 12.70
CA GLU A 560 6.69 42.25 12.79
C GLU A 560 7.79 43.25 12.41
N CYS A 561 7.57 44.01 11.33
CA CYS A 561 8.59 44.88 10.74
C CYS A 561 8.38 46.37 10.99
N ALA A 562 7.35 46.79 11.74
CA ALA A 562 6.93 48.19 11.85
C ALA A 562 6.70 48.87 10.47
N GLY A 563 6.40 48.08 9.45
CA GLY A 563 6.28 48.54 8.06
C GLY A 563 7.61 48.92 7.38
N GLN A 564 8.75 48.53 7.95
CA GLN A 564 10.08 48.91 7.46
C GLN A 564 10.74 47.79 6.68
N THR A 565 11.01 48.02 5.40
CA THR A 565 11.61 47.02 4.47
C THR A 565 12.95 46.47 4.97
N ARG A 566 13.75 47.28 5.69
CA ARG A 566 15.01 46.83 6.29
C ARG A 566 14.85 45.64 7.25
N CYS A 567 13.67 45.45 7.83
CA CYS A 567 13.37 44.38 8.78
C CYS A 567 13.05 43.05 8.09
N LEU A 568 12.82 43.04 6.76
CA LEU A 568 12.58 41.81 6.00
C LEU A 568 13.80 40.89 5.92
N VAL A 569 14.99 41.41 6.22
CA VAL A 569 16.21 40.60 6.42
C VAL A 569 16.95 41.24 7.58
N HIS A 570 16.85 40.65 8.76
CA HIS A 570 17.44 41.16 9.98
C HIS A 570 18.02 40.04 10.85
N TRP A 571 18.91 40.39 11.77
CA TRP A 571 19.47 39.44 12.74
C TRP A 571 19.59 40.11 14.11
N ASN A 572 18.76 39.69 15.07
CA ASN A 572 18.74 40.31 16.40
C ASN A 572 19.96 39.91 17.23
N ALA A 573 20.36 40.79 18.15
CA ALA A 573 21.42 40.49 19.10
C ALA A 573 20.99 39.34 20.02
N GLY A 574 21.81 38.28 20.09
CA GLY A 574 21.55 37.10 20.90
C GLY A 574 20.80 35.96 20.19
N GLU A 575 20.46 36.11 18.91
CA GLU A 575 19.89 35.03 18.09
C GLU A 575 20.99 34.31 17.29
N ALA A 576 20.82 33.01 17.07
CA ALA A 576 21.75 32.18 16.30
C ALA A 576 21.42 32.15 14.79
N PHE A 577 20.42 32.92 14.36
CA PHE A 577 19.88 32.89 13.00
C PHE A 577 19.39 34.30 12.59
N PRO A 578 19.46 34.65 11.30
CA PRO A 578 18.67 35.74 10.73
C PRO A 578 17.18 35.36 10.65
N SER A 579 16.33 36.37 10.69
CA SER A 579 14.91 36.24 10.33
C SER A 579 14.61 37.00 9.05
N LEU A 580 13.77 36.38 8.22
CA LEU A 580 13.48 36.83 6.87
C LEU A 580 11.98 36.98 6.62
N GLY A 581 11.62 37.87 5.70
CA GLY A 581 10.26 38.05 5.22
C GLY A 581 9.33 38.68 6.26
N ILE A 582 8.06 38.83 5.85
CA ILE A 582 7.05 39.46 6.71
C ILE A 582 6.71 38.63 7.95
N GLY A 583 6.94 37.32 7.91
CA GLY A 583 6.66 36.40 9.02
C GLY A 583 7.85 36.14 9.94
N HIS A 584 8.99 36.82 9.75
CA HIS A 584 10.25 36.53 10.47
C HIS A 584 10.64 35.05 10.41
N PHE A 585 10.63 34.48 9.20
CA PHE A 585 11.00 33.10 8.93
C PHE A 585 12.47 32.85 9.28
N ILE A 586 12.71 31.77 10.02
CA ILE A 586 14.02 31.42 10.57
C ILE A 586 14.83 30.67 9.51
N TRP A 587 16.10 31.04 9.35
CA TRP A 587 17.06 30.38 8.47
C TRP A 587 18.39 30.20 9.20
N TYR A 588 18.82 28.97 9.46
CA TYR A 588 20.04 28.70 10.21
C TYR A 588 21.28 28.70 9.30
N PRO A 589 22.44 29.17 9.79
CA PRO A 589 23.71 28.91 9.14
C PRO A 589 24.07 27.43 9.17
N ALA A 590 24.91 27.00 8.23
CA ALA A 590 25.34 25.60 8.13
C ALA A 590 25.95 25.09 9.44
N GLY A 591 25.43 23.96 9.94
CA GLY A 591 25.90 23.31 11.18
C GLY A 591 25.42 23.96 12.48
N VAL A 592 24.52 24.94 12.43
CA VAL A 592 23.89 25.53 13.61
C VAL A 592 22.55 24.86 13.87
N GLU A 593 22.46 24.06 14.93
CA GLU A 593 21.19 23.55 15.44
C GLU A 593 20.61 24.55 16.44
N GLY A 594 19.35 24.96 16.24
CA GLY A 594 18.67 25.87 17.15
C GLY A 594 17.37 25.31 17.70
N ARG A 595 16.92 25.91 18.82
CA ARG A 595 15.70 25.50 19.55
C ARG A 595 14.39 25.79 18.81
N PHE A 596 14.43 26.60 17.76
CA PHE A 596 13.25 27.01 17.00
C PHE A 596 13.23 26.34 15.64
N VAL A 597 12.04 26.01 15.15
CA VAL A 597 11.85 25.35 13.86
C VAL A 597 12.25 26.28 12.72
N GLU A 598 13.15 25.79 11.87
CA GLU A 598 13.56 26.48 10.67
C GLU A 598 12.39 26.56 9.67
N SER A 599 12.10 27.75 9.14
CA SER A 599 10.89 27.98 8.34
C SER A 599 11.14 28.67 7.01
N PHE A 600 12.30 29.29 6.81
CA PHE A 600 12.63 29.94 5.56
C PHE A 600 12.85 28.95 4.40
N PRO A 601 13.54 27.81 4.58
CA PRO A 601 13.63 26.79 3.52
C PRO A 601 12.26 26.26 3.07
N ALA A 602 11.36 26.00 4.03
CA ALA A 602 9.99 25.56 3.73
C ALA A 602 9.19 26.61 2.94
N LEU A 603 9.37 27.90 3.25
CA LEU A 603 8.80 28.99 2.45
C LEU A 603 9.36 29.00 1.03
N VAL A 604 10.67 28.79 0.86
CA VAL A 604 11.31 28.80 -0.46
C VAL A 604 10.83 27.61 -1.30
N ASP A 605 10.66 26.43 -0.71
CA ASP A 605 10.04 25.28 -1.39
C ASP A 605 8.59 25.54 -1.75
N PHE A 606 7.83 26.23 -0.88
CA PHE A 606 6.49 26.68 -1.20
C PHE A 606 6.49 27.65 -2.40
N MET A 607 7.40 28.62 -2.42
CA MET A 607 7.58 29.55 -3.54
C MET A 607 7.93 28.82 -4.85
N ARG A 608 8.81 27.81 -4.82
CA ARG A 608 9.13 26.96 -5.99
C ARG A 608 7.89 26.27 -6.55
N ARG A 609 7.06 25.66 -5.69
CA ARG A 609 5.80 25.01 -6.11
C ARG A 609 4.79 26.01 -6.69
N ARG A 610 4.85 27.27 -6.30
CA ARG A 610 4.03 28.36 -6.86
C ARG A 610 4.66 29.01 -8.10
N ASN A 611 5.73 28.44 -8.65
CA ASN A 611 6.48 28.97 -9.79
C ASN A 611 6.98 30.41 -9.59
N VAL A 612 7.33 30.77 -8.35
CA VAL A 612 7.96 32.06 -8.06
C VAL A 612 9.42 31.99 -8.48
N GLU A 613 9.84 32.89 -9.36
CA GLU A 613 11.22 33.03 -9.79
C GLU A 613 12.09 33.52 -8.62
N LEU A 614 13.01 32.65 -8.17
CA LEU A 614 13.93 32.97 -7.07
C LEU A 614 15.12 33.79 -7.59
N PRO A 615 15.65 34.76 -6.83
CA PRO A 615 16.92 35.42 -7.15
C PRO A 615 18.05 34.39 -7.30
N GLU A 616 18.97 34.61 -8.23
CA GLU A 616 20.11 33.71 -8.52
C GLU A 616 20.90 33.36 -7.25
N SER A 617 21.15 34.36 -6.39
CA SER A 617 21.84 34.20 -5.11
C SER A 617 21.14 33.25 -4.13
N LEU A 618 19.84 33.00 -4.31
CA LEU A 618 19.05 32.06 -3.54
C LEU A 618 18.89 30.73 -4.30
N ALA A 619 18.68 30.76 -5.61
CA ALA A 619 18.44 29.58 -6.43
C ALA A 619 19.66 28.64 -6.47
N GLU A 620 20.87 29.19 -6.55
CA GLU A 620 22.12 28.45 -6.73
C GLU A 620 22.76 27.99 -5.41
N LEU A 621 22.21 28.40 -4.27
CA LEU A 621 22.82 28.16 -2.97
C LEU A 621 22.78 26.66 -2.62
N ARG A 622 23.96 26.05 -2.43
CA ARG A 622 24.14 24.62 -2.11
C ARG A 622 25.26 24.43 -1.09
N PRO A 623 25.01 23.84 0.10
CA PRO A 623 23.70 23.50 0.69
C PRO A 623 22.82 24.75 0.93
N PHE A 624 21.51 24.58 1.14
CA PHE A 624 20.53 25.68 1.26
C PHE A 624 20.50 26.30 2.69
N ASP A 625 21.64 26.74 3.19
CA ASP A 625 21.79 27.32 4.53
C ASP A 625 21.93 28.84 4.49
N ALA A 626 21.72 29.54 5.62
CA ALA A 626 21.94 30.99 5.66
C ALA A 626 23.40 31.30 5.27
N PRO A 627 23.65 32.20 4.30
CA PRO A 627 24.99 32.41 3.72
C PRO A 627 25.97 33.10 4.67
N TRP A 628 25.50 33.55 5.83
CA TRP A 628 26.28 34.27 6.83
C TRP A 628 26.51 33.34 8.01
N ALA A 629 27.78 33.08 8.35
CA ALA A 629 28.16 32.17 9.43
C ALA A 629 27.67 32.65 10.82
N ASP A 630 27.61 33.97 11.01
CA ASP A 630 27.15 34.61 12.24
C ASP A 630 26.60 36.03 11.97
N ARG A 631 26.09 36.66 13.03
CA ARG A 631 25.53 38.00 12.98
C ARG A 631 26.55 39.06 12.56
N ASP A 632 27.80 38.96 12.97
CA ASP A 632 28.81 39.96 12.65
C ASP A 632 29.18 39.90 11.16
N ALA A 633 29.25 38.70 10.60
CA ALA A 633 29.39 38.48 9.16
C ALA A 633 28.19 39.06 8.39
N PHE A 634 26.97 38.88 8.88
CA PHE A 634 25.77 39.50 8.27
C PHE A 634 25.81 41.03 8.32
N LEU A 635 26.18 41.63 9.46
CA LEU A 635 26.24 43.09 9.61
C LEU A 635 27.25 43.77 8.69
N GLN A 636 28.33 43.09 8.31
CA GLN A 636 29.30 43.62 7.35
C GLN A 636 28.71 43.76 5.93
N VAL A 637 27.65 43.01 5.61
CA VAL A 637 27.02 42.98 4.29
C VAL A 637 25.55 43.39 4.31
N SER A 638 25.03 43.86 5.46
CA SER A 638 23.59 44.15 5.61
C SER A 638 23.08 45.27 4.70
N ASP A 639 24.00 46.12 4.21
CA ASP A 639 23.74 47.22 3.27
C ASP A 639 24.27 46.93 1.85
N SER A 640 24.64 45.67 1.57
CA SER A 640 25.11 45.24 0.25
C SER A 640 23.96 45.09 -0.74
N ALA A 641 24.27 45.13 -2.04
CA ALA A 641 23.30 44.97 -3.11
C ALA A 641 22.55 43.63 -3.03
N SER A 642 23.23 42.53 -2.68
CA SER A 642 22.61 41.21 -2.59
C SER A 642 21.57 41.10 -1.46
N VAL A 643 21.81 41.75 -0.32
CA VAL A 643 20.83 41.79 0.78
C VAL A 643 19.65 42.68 0.41
N GLU A 644 19.89 43.78 -0.30
CA GLU A 644 18.81 44.66 -0.75
C GLU A 644 17.95 44.01 -1.83
N ASP A 645 18.54 43.23 -2.74
CA ASP A 645 17.83 42.41 -3.72
C ASP A 645 16.96 41.34 -3.03
N LEU A 646 17.48 40.71 -1.97
CA LEU A 646 16.71 39.76 -1.16
C LEU A 646 15.54 40.44 -0.43
N ARG A 647 15.74 41.64 0.13
CA ARG A 647 14.65 42.43 0.72
C ARG A 647 13.60 42.82 -0.32
N ALA A 648 14.03 43.25 -1.51
CA ALA A 648 13.12 43.60 -2.60
C ALA A 648 12.32 42.39 -3.08
N PHE A 649 12.96 41.22 -3.19
CA PHE A 649 12.30 39.95 -3.49
C PHE A 649 11.24 39.58 -2.43
N LEU A 650 11.60 39.64 -1.15
CA LEU A 650 10.68 39.36 -0.05
C LEU A 650 9.54 40.38 0.02
N MET A 651 9.78 41.64 -0.34
CA MET A 651 8.71 42.62 -0.44
C MET A 651 7.77 42.32 -1.62
N LYS A 652 8.32 41.95 -2.79
CA LYS A 652 7.56 41.60 -4.00
C LYS A 652 6.70 40.35 -3.79
N THR A 653 7.17 39.40 -2.99
CA THR A 653 6.51 38.10 -2.75
C THR A 653 5.67 38.08 -1.48
N ARG A 654 5.32 39.25 -0.93
CA ARG A 654 4.55 39.37 0.31
C ARG A 654 3.26 38.57 0.30
N ALA A 655 2.50 38.62 -0.81
CA ALA A 655 1.24 37.86 -0.93
C ALA A 655 1.46 36.34 -0.81
N VAL A 656 2.53 35.81 -1.41
CA VAL A 656 2.89 34.39 -1.34
C VAL A 656 3.36 34.02 0.07
N GLN A 657 4.05 34.93 0.76
CA GLN A 657 4.40 34.74 2.18
C GLN A 657 3.16 34.72 3.07
N THR A 658 2.18 35.61 2.84
CA THR A 658 0.91 35.58 3.57
C THR A 658 0.18 34.26 3.33
N GLU A 659 0.13 33.78 2.10
CA GLU A 659 -0.46 32.48 1.76
C GLU A 659 0.24 31.33 2.50
N PHE A 660 1.57 31.35 2.54
CA PHE A 660 2.34 30.36 3.31
C PHE A 660 2.04 30.42 4.82
N ILE A 661 2.03 31.61 5.42
CA ILE A 661 1.70 31.80 6.84
C ILE A 661 0.27 31.32 7.12
N TYR A 662 -0.66 31.60 6.21
CA TYR A 662 -2.04 31.16 6.27
C TYR A 662 -2.15 29.63 6.24
N HIS A 663 -1.46 28.95 5.32
CA HIS A 663 -1.44 27.48 5.28
C HIS A 663 -0.86 26.88 6.56
N ARG A 664 0.25 27.44 7.04
CA ARG A 664 0.87 27.00 8.30
C ARG A 664 -0.09 27.20 9.48
N ALA A 665 -0.77 28.33 9.54
CA ALA A 665 -1.76 28.60 10.59
C ALA A 665 -2.94 27.62 10.52
N ARG A 666 -3.43 27.25 9.33
CA ARG A 666 -4.47 26.21 9.20
C ARG A 666 -4.04 24.88 9.80
N GLU A 667 -2.83 24.42 9.49
CA GLU A 667 -2.29 23.19 10.07
C GLU A 667 -2.14 23.28 11.61
N SER A 668 -1.72 24.46 12.10
CA SER A 668 -1.63 24.75 13.53
C SER A 668 -2.97 24.70 14.25
N LEU A 669 -4.07 25.15 13.62
CA LEU A 669 -5.40 25.12 14.23
C LEU A 669 -5.87 23.69 14.50
N SER A 670 -5.64 22.76 13.56
CA SER A 670 -5.98 21.34 13.75
C SER A 670 -5.23 20.74 14.94
N ARG A 671 -3.93 21.06 15.10
CA ARG A 671 -3.13 20.62 16.26
C ARG A 671 -3.62 21.23 17.56
N VAL A 672 -3.97 22.52 17.56
CA VAL A 672 -4.50 23.23 18.73
C VAL A 672 -5.82 22.63 19.19
N ILE A 673 -6.74 22.32 18.27
CA ILE A 673 -8.02 21.67 18.58
C ILE A 673 -7.78 20.26 19.13
N GLY A 674 -6.94 19.46 18.46
CA GLY A 674 -6.64 18.09 18.88
C GLY A 674 -5.91 17.97 20.22
N ALA A 675 -5.19 19.01 20.62
CA ALA A 675 -4.50 19.08 21.92
C ALA A 675 -5.36 19.67 23.05
N ALA A 676 -6.59 20.12 22.76
CA ALA A 676 -7.51 20.56 23.79
C ALA A 676 -7.88 19.38 24.72
N PRO A 677 -8.12 19.63 26.02
CA PRO A 677 -8.68 18.60 26.89
C PRO A 677 -9.98 18.04 26.30
N GLU A 678 -10.18 16.72 26.39
CA GLU A 678 -11.34 16.02 25.78
C GLU A 678 -12.67 16.72 26.11
N SER A 679 -12.88 17.07 27.39
CA SER A 679 -14.07 17.81 27.87
C SER A 679 -14.24 19.25 27.36
N LYS A 680 -13.25 19.79 26.65
CA LYS A 680 -13.20 21.17 26.14
C LYS A 680 -12.98 21.25 24.64
N THR A 681 -12.85 20.13 23.95
CA THR A 681 -12.58 20.08 22.50
C THR A 681 -13.68 20.79 21.73
N ASP A 682 -14.95 20.44 21.97
CA ASP A 682 -16.10 21.09 21.32
C ASP A 682 -16.15 22.61 21.56
N VAL A 683 -15.77 23.05 22.76
CA VAL A 683 -15.75 24.48 23.14
C VAL A 683 -14.64 25.22 22.40
N VAL A 684 -13.46 24.62 22.28
CA VAL A 684 -12.34 25.20 21.52
C VAL A 684 -12.68 25.26 20.04
N THR A 685 -13.23 24.18 19.47
CA THR A 685 -13.69 24.13 18.08
C THR A 685 -14.73 25.22 17.80
N ALA A 686 -15.75 25.36 18.64
CA ALA A 686 -16.78 26.39 18.49
C ALA A 686 -16.22 27.82 18.58
N ARG A 687 -15.19 28.05 19.40
CA ARG A 687 -14.53 29.38 19.53
C ARG A 687 -13.70 29.72 18.30
N VAL A 688 -12.99 28.75 17.75
CA VAL A 688 -12.24 28.92 16.50
C VAL A 688 -13.22 29.21 15.36
N ALA A 689 -14.38 28.53 15.32
CA ALA A 689 -15.43 28.76 14.33
C ALA A 689 -15.98 30.18 14.43
N ALA A 690 -16.41 30.59 15.62
CA ALA A 690 -16.94 31.92 15.87
C ALA A 690 -15.93 33.03 15.53
N LEU A 691 -14.63 32.81 15.77
CA LEU A 691 -13.58 33.74 15.37
C LEU A 691 -13.45 33.87 13.86
N SER A 692 -13.57 32.77 13.13
CA SER A 692 -13.37 32.82 11.67
C SER A 692 -14.56 33.42 10.93
N GLU A 693 -15.73 33.39 11.56
CA GLU A 693 -16.93 34.09 11.09
C GLU A 693 -16.96 35.57 11.52
N THR A 694 -16.14 35.98 12.49
CA THR A 694 -16.09 37.36 12.98
C THR A 694 -15.09 38.17 12.15
N PRO A 695 -15.46 39.35 11.60
CA PRO A 695 -14.52 40.23 10.90
C PRO A 695 -13.28 40.51 11.73
N GLY A 696 -12.10 40.20 11.20
CA GLY A 696 -10.79 40.33 11.85
C GLY A 696 -10.37 39.14 12.73
N GLY A 697 -11.24 38.15 12.94
CA GLY A 697 -10.90 36.99 13.77
C GLY A 697 -9.99 35.98 13.05
N VAL A 698 -10.10 35.83 11.72
CA VAL A 698 -9.12 35.05 10.93
C VAL A 698 -7.72 35.65 11.05
N TYR A 699 -7.60 36.97 10.92
CA TYR A 699 -6.34 37.68 11.14
C TYR A 699 -5.80 37.45 12.56
N ALA A 700 -6.65 37.54 13.57
CA ALA A 700 -6.26 37.29 14.95
C ALA A 700 -5.72 35.86 15.17
N LEU A 701 -6.36 34.85 14.57
CA LEU A 701 -5.91 33.45 14.63
C LEU A 701 -4.55 33.27 13.96
N ILE A 702 -4.40 33.75 12.73
CA ILE A 702 -3.17 33.63 11.93
C ILE A 702 -2.00 34.37 12.60
N ASP A 703 -2.22 35.63 12.96
CA ASP A 703 -1.19 36.48 13.56
C ASP A 703 -0.78 35.96 14.94
N TYR A 704 -1.72 35.50 15.77
CA TYR A 704 -1.38 34.98 17.10
C TYR A 704 -0.56 33.68 17.04
N VAL A 705 -0.87 32.77 16.12
CA VAL A 705 -0.04 31.58 15.89
C VAL A 705 1.36 31.98 15.42
N ASN A 706 1.46 32.91 14.47
CA ASN A 706 2.74 33.41 13.99
C ASN A 706 3.55 34.12 15.09
N PHE A 707 2.86 34.84 15.98
CA PHE A 707 3.42 35.69 17.02
C PHE A 707 3.85 34.93 18.28
N LYS A 708 3.00 34.01 18.76
CA LYS A 708 3.15 33.35 20.08
C LYS A 708 3.11 31.84 20.05
N GLY A 709 2.86 31.24 18.89
CA GLY A 709 2.82 29.80 18.71
C GLY A 709 1.51 29.16 19.17
N GLU A 710 1.49 27.83 19.09
CA GLU A 710 0.31 27.00 19.33
C GLU A 710 0.04 26.82 20.83
N GLY A 711 1.07 26.84 21.68
CA GLY A 711 0.96 26.63 23.13
C GLY A 711 0.90 25.16 23.51
N LEU A 712 1.52 24.30 22.68
CA LEU A 712 1.48 22.84 22.83
C LEU A 712 2.74 22.30 23.49
N ALA A 713 3.90 22.94 23.26
CA ALA A 713 5.17 22.48 23.80
C ALA A 713 5.28 22.73 25.31
N GLU A 714 5.98 21.85 26.03
CA GLU A 714 6.28 22.07 27.46
C GLU A 714 7.14 23.32 27.68
N SER A 715 8.01 23.65 26.71
CA SER A 715 8.83 24.86 26.72
C SER A 715 8.02 26.16 26.58
N GLU A 716 6.73 26.07 26.21
CA GLU A 716 5.83 27.22 26.08
C GLU A 716 5.00 27.46 27.36
N ARG A 717 5.54 27.08 28.52
CA ARG A 717 4.83 27.15 29.82
C ARG A 717 5.71 27.74 30.90
N TYR A 718 5.11 28.57 31.75
CA TYR A 718 5.69 28.94 33.04
C TYR A 718 4.78 28.41 34.14
N ASN A 719 5.35 27.71 35.12
CA ASN A 719 4.60 27.08 36.20
C ASN A 719 3.46 26.15 35.71
N GLY A 720 3.66 25.48 34.57
CA GLY A 720 2.65 24.61 33.93
C GLY A 720 1.60 25.36 33.09
N GLU A 721 1.56 26.68 33.15
CA GLU A 721 0.60 27.51 32.41
C GLU A 721 1.18 27.96 31.07
N GLY A 722 0.54 27.53 29.98
CA GLY A 722 0.93 27.93 28.62
C GLY A 722 0.44 29.32 28.22
N TRP A 723 0.93 29.83 27.09
CA TRP A 723 0.54 31.15 26.56
C TRP A 723 0.24 31.18 25.06
N GLY A 724 0.25 30.03 24.38
CA GLY A 724 -0.04 29.99 22.95
C GLY A 724 -1.54 30.02 22.66
N LEU A 725 -1.89 29.82 21.39
CA LEU A 725 -3.26 29.96 20.91
C LEU A 725 -4.26 29.09 21.71
N LEU A 726 -3.91 27.85 22.05
CA LEU A 726 -4.79 26.97 22.83
C LEU A 726 -5.21 27.61 24.16
N GLN A 727 -4.28 28.25 24.87
CA GLN A 727 -4.60 28.85 26.17
C GLN A 727 -5.45 30.11 26.04
N VAL A 728 -5.29 30.88 24.97
CA VAL A 728 -6.19 32.01 24.66
C VAL A 728 -7.60 31.51 24.39
N LEU A 729 -7.73 30.50 23.51
CA LEU A 729 -9.01 29.92 23.17
C LEU A 729 -9.71 29.33 24.40
N LEU A 730 -8.99 28.66 25.30
CA LEU A 730 -9.55 28.16 26.56
C LEU A 730 -9.98 29.29 27.52
N ALA A 731 -9.28 30.42 27.51
CA ALA A 731 -9.52 31.57 28.40
C ALA A 731 -10.60 32.56 27.92
N MET A 732 -11.19 32.36 26.74
CA MET A 732 -12.33 33.18 26.27
C MET A 732 -13.53 33.04 27.22
N SER A 733 -14.21 34.15 27.49
CA SER A 733 -15.29 34.23 28.48
C SER A 733 -16.55 33.45 28.07
N GLY A 734 -16.84 33.37 26.77
CA GLY A 734 -18.08 32.78 26.25
C GLY A 734 -19.32 33.64 26.57
N HIS A 735 -19.14 34.91 26.94
CA HIS A 735 -20.27 35.78 27.29
C HIS A 735 -21.04 36.17 26.02
N PRO A 736 -22.37 35.95 25.94
CA PRO A 736 -23.13 36.19 24.70
C PRO A 736 -23.22 37.65 24.23
N ALA A 737 -22.76 38.61 25.04
CA ALA A 737 -22.88 40.05 24.77
C ALA A 737 -21.67 40.60 23.98
N ASP A 738 -20.55 39.88 23.97
CA ASP A 738 -19.30 40.31 23.33
C ASP A 738 -19.07 39.53 22.03
N THR A 739 -18.49 40.16 21.01
CA THR A 739 -18.11 39.44 19.78
C THR A 739 -17.00 38.42 20.06
N ALA A 740 -16.87 37.37 19.23
CA ALA A 740 -15.82 36.37 19.42
C ALA A 740 -14.41 37.00 19.39
N LEU A 741 -14.22 38.03 18.57
CA LEU A 741 -12.97 38.78 18.48
C LEU A 741 -12.69 39.61 19.74
N ASP A 742 -13.70 40.26 20.32
CA ASP A 742 -13.53 40.99 21.60
C ASP A 742 -13.15 40.02 22.73
N GLN A 743 -13.83 38.87 22.80
CA GLN A 743 -13.52 37.82 23.77
C GLN A 743 -12.10 37.28 23.59
N PHE A 744 -11.65 37.12 22.34
CA PHE A 744 -10.30 36.65 22.03
C PHE A 744 -9.25 37.69 22.43
N ARG A 745 -9.47 38.97 22.13
CA ARG A 745 -8.55 40.05 22.52
C ARG A 745 -8.40 40.15 24.04
N GLU A 746 -9.52 40.09 24.76
CA GLU A 746 -9.52 40.12 26.22
C GLU A 746 -8.79 38.89 26.81
N ALA A 747 -9.06 37.70 26.27
CA ALA A 747 -8.40 36.46 26.69
C ALA A 747 -6.88 36.49 26.38
N ALA A 748 -6.49 36.96 25.19
CA ALA A 748 -5.11 37.11 24.78
C ALA A 748 -4.36 38.06 25.70
N ALA A 749 -4.96 39.22 26.03
CA ALA A 749 -4.38 40.19 26.96
C ALA A 749 -4.17 39.58 28.35
N ARG A 750 -5.15 38.83 28.88
CA ARG A 750 -5.02 38.11 30.17
C ARG A 750 -3.92 37.06 30.15
N VAL A 751 -3.88 36.22 29.11
CA VAL A 751 -2.89 35.15 28.96
C VAL A 751 -1.47 35.71 28.86
N LEU A 752 -1.30 36.80 28.10
CA LEU A 752 0.00 37.47 27.94
C LEU A 752 0.45 38.20 29.22
N THR A 753 -0.49 38.82 29.94
CA THR A 753 -0.19 39.44 31.24
C THR A 753 0.24 38.39 32.27
N ARG A 754 -0.51 37.27 32.35
CA ARG A 754 -0.14 36.13 33.19
C ARG A 754 1.25 35.58 32.85
N ARG A 755 1.56 35.42 31.56
CA ARG A 755 2.89 35.00 31.12
C ARG A 755 3.97 35.96 31.63
N ALA A 756 3.78 37.27 31.41
CA ALA A 756 4.74 38.28 31.84
C ALA A 756 4.89 38.32 33.38
N ASP A 757 3.84 37.97 34.11
CA ASP A 757 3.88 37.90 35.56
C ASP A 757 4.57 36.65 36.10
N ASN A 758 4.43 35.53 35.40
CA ASN A 758 5.10 34.27 35.74
C ASN A 758 6.56 34.22 35.26
N ALA A 759 6.98 35.10 34.35
CA ALA A 759 8.34 35.13 33.82
C ALA A 759 9.34 35.61 34.88
N GLU A 760 10.46 34.89 35.03
CA GLU A 760 11.54 35.28 35.94
C GLU A 760 12.27 36.56 35.47
N ALA A 761 12.30 36.81 34.17
CA ALA A 761 12.99 37.94 33.57
C ALA A 761 12.09 39.20 33.54
N PRO A 762 12.49 40.32 34.19
CA PRO A 762 11.70 41.56 34.21
C PRO A 762 11.40 42.15 32.83
N ILE A 763 12.22 41.80 31.82
CA ILE A 763 12.07 42.28 30.45
C ILE A 763 10.72 41.92 29.83
N GLU A 764 10.12 40.78 30.21
CA GLU A 764 8.79 40.39 29.69
C GLU A 764 7.73 41.40 30.16
N ARG A 765 7.74 41.77 31.44
CA ARG A 765 6.79 42.71 32.04
C ARG A 765 7.06 44.16 31.67
N GLU A 766 8.32 44.59 31.71
CA GLU A 766 8.69 46.00 31.57
C GLU A 766 8.80 46.46 30.10
N ARG A 767 9.23 45.56 29.20
CA ARG A 767 9.55 45.92 27.81
C ARG A 767 8.64 45.25 26.80
N TRP A 768 8.32 43.96 26.97
CA TRP A 768 7.60 43.22 25.94
C TRP A 768 6.08 43.29 26.07
N LEU A 769 5.55 43.19 27.29
CA LEU A 769 4.10 43.21 27.55
C LEU A 769 3.40 44.44 26.95
N PRO A 770 3.91 45.69 27.09
CA PRO A 770 3.27 46.84 26.45
C PRO A 770 3.13 46.70 24.93
N GLY A 771 4.16 46.11 24.28
CA GLY A 771 4.13 45.84 22.84
C GLY A 771 3.15 44.73 22.47
N TRP A 772 3.07 43.67 23.28
CA TRP A 772 2.14 42.57 23.06
C TRP A 772 0.67 43.01 23.19
N LEU A 773 0.37 43.82 24.21
CA LEU A 773 -0.99 44.36 24.39
C LEU A 773 -1.38 45.28 23.23
N LYS A 774 -0.46 46.14 22.79
CA LYS A 774 -0.67 47.00 21.61
C LYS A 774 -0.91 46.16 20.34
N ARG A 775 -0.24 45.02 20.17
CA ARG A 775 -0.45 44.11 19.03
C ARG A 775 -1.84 43.48 19.05
N VAL A 776 -2.30 43.01 20.21
CA VAL A 776 -3.67 42.46 20.39
C VAL A 776 -4.75 43.50 20.09
N GLU A 777 -4.47 44.80 20.29
CA GLU A 777 -5.38 45.88 19.90
C GLU A 777 -5.53 46.02 18.38
N THR A 778 -4.57 45.53 17.58
CA THR A 778 -4.64 45.59 16.12
C THR A 778 -5.60 44.57 15.52
N TYR A 779 -6.04 43.57 16.29
CA TYR A 779 -6.97 42.52 15.84
C TYR A 779 -8.37 43.09 15.62
N VAL A 780 -8.51 43.87 14.55
CA VAL A 780 -9.73 44.52 14.10
C VAL A 780 -9.71 44.55 12.57
N GLU A 781 -10.79 44.13 11.93
CA GLU A 781 -10.98 44.34 10.49
C GLU A 781 -11.88 45.57 10.27
N PRO A 782 -11.56 46.48 9.33
CA PRO A 782 -12.40 47.63 9.07
C PRO A 782 -13.78 47.20 8.55
N ALA A 783 -14.87 47.71 9.14
CA ALA A 783 -16.20 47.56 8.56
C ALA A 783 -16.25 48.29 7.20
N SER A 784 -16.32 47.50 6.12
CA SER A 784 -16.45 47.90 4.71
C SER A 784 -15.41 48.90 4.17
N ARG A 785 -14.48 48.41 3.35
CA ARG A 785 -14.03 49.22 2.20
C ARG A 785 -15.06 49.07 1.09
N VAL A 786 -15.95 50.06 0.98
CA VAL A 786 -16.53 50.40 -0.32
C VAL A 786 -15.36 50.79 -1.22
N ILE A 787 -15.09 50.03 -2.28
CA ILE A 787 -14.16 50.42 -3.34
C ILE A 787 -15.01 50.72 -4.58
N PRO A 788 -14.88 51.89 -5.23
CA PRO A 788 -15.71 52.29 -6.38
C PRO A 788 -15.50 51.36 -7.58
N GLU A 789 -16.55 51.28 -8.41
CA GLU A 789 -16.68 50.47 -9.64
C GLU A 789 -15.44 50.41 -10.54
#